data_AF-A0A0D6QWD0-F1
#
_entry.id   AF-A0A0D6QWD0-F1
#
_cell.length_a   1.000
_cell.length_b   1.000
_cell.length_c   1.000
_cell.angle_alpha   90.00
_cell.angle_beta   90.00
_cell.angle_gamma   90.00
#
_symmetry.space_group_name_H-M   'P 1'
#
loop_
_entity.id
_entity.type
_entity.pdbx_description
1 polymer ?
#
loop_
_entity_poly.entity_id
_entity_poly.type
_entity_poly.pdbx_seq_one_letter_code
_entity_poly.pdbx_strand_id
1 'polypeptide(L)'
;MALPSIFPVRMRRVSIGAFIPPVTFSSISLVNALVLLAQDIARCPKPRVSQSRNAAVITRRIKALAVLFEVVKESTQPLPPSAVLSFNELYIMLQRTKLLLQDCNEGSRFWLLMQGESLACQLLELTQDMATALDVLPLKLLDVSEDVREQVELVHRQARRAKVSVDPVEQGLRKDVISVLDEFERKVTPDKGKLEKIFEHLQIKDGRDCRDEIQHLEEEISDQSNGGKEVPVSLINSLISLVRYCKCVLFGVAEIVSPSVEKFSNAENSEEAYAVPDDFRCPISLDLMRDPVIVSTGQTYDRFSITRWIDEGHSTCPKSGLALSHTNVIPNYALRNLIQRWCEEHGVPFEKPEKSARSASLEGVASTRAALEATKMTAAFLVEKLTTGTAEVKKQVAYELRLLAKCGMDNRACIAEAGAIPLLVPLLASEDAKTQENAVTALLNLSIFHNNKALIMEAPGSLDSIVDVLKGGRSVEAKENAAATLFSLSSVTDYKKIIGDKPGAIPALVELLRHGTPRGKRDAVSALFNLSIYRGNDAKVVEAGAVPLLVGLLGDDYRDRPGLSDDALAVLAVLGGQREGLVAIGQTPAIPVLVGLLRSASPKGKENSIAVLLALCRCGGAPALNSVLRIPTMVPSVYTLLTSGTPRAKRKATSFLKMLQRCEHGRLSPDAAFSTYAYNAHSRTAITVIAPLR
;
A
#
# COMPACT_ATOMS: atom_id res chain seq x y z
N MET A 1 23.53 -19.02 -16.54
CA MET A 1 23.14 -18.04 -17.59
C MET A 1 23.90 -16.76 -17.37
N ALA A 2 24.53 -16.19 -18.41
CA ALA A 2 25.24 -14.92 -18.30
C ALA A 2 24.22 -13.80 -18.09
N LEU A 3 24.21 -13.19 -16.91
CA LEU A 3 23.42 -11.99 -16.63
C LEU A 3 23.99 -10.83 -17.47
N PRO A 4 23.16 -10.06 -18.18
CA PRO A 4 23.63 -8.93 -18.97
C PRO A 4 24.29 -7.90 -18.05
N SER A 5 25.54 -7.56 -18.39
CA SER A 5 26.22 -6.36 -17.93
C SER A 5 25.31 -5.14 -18.12
N ILE A 6 25.33 -4.21 -17.17
CA ILE A 6 24.58 -2.93 -17.09
C ILE A 6 23.38 -2.98 -16.13
N PHE A 7 23.69 -3.10 -14.83
CA PHE A 7 22.81 -2.61 -13.75
C PHE A 7 22.78 -1.07 -13.80
N PRO A 8 21.61 -0.42 -13.75
CA PRO A 8 21.50 1.04 -13.75
C PRO A 8 21.95 1.66 -12.41
N VAL A 9 22.42 2.90 -12.49
CA VAL A 9 22.89 3.72 -11.36
C VAL A 9 21.74 4.02 -10.39
N ARG A 10 22.02 4.00 -9.08
CA ARG A 10 21.12 4.52 -8.04
C ARG A 10 20.80 5.99 -8.35
N MET A 11 19.57 6.28 -8.73
CA MET A 11 19.07 7.66 -8.80
C MET A 11 18.25 7.95 -7.54
N ARG A 12 18.90 8.08 -6.38
CA ARG A 12 18.31 9.00 -5.39
C ARG A 12 18.20 10.34 -6.12
N ARG A 13 16.99 10.91 -6.20
CA ARG A 13 16.72 12.18 -6.92
C ARG A 13 17.60 13.27 -6.36
N VAL A 14 18.79 13.41 -6.91
CA VAL A 14 19.60 14.59 -6.73
C VAL A 14 18.91 15.65 -7.57
N SER A 15 18.45 16.72 -6.93
CA SER A 15 17.95 17.88 -7.64
C SER A 15 19.00 18.29 -8.68
N ILE A 16 18.59 18.53 -9.92
CA ILE A 16 19.49 18.98 -11.01
C ILE A 16 20.35 20.18 -10.54
N GLY A 17 19.85 20.97 -9.58
CA GLY A 17 20.57 22.05 -8.89
C GLY A 17 21.77 21.65 -8.01
N ALA A 18 21.97 20.39 -7.64
CA ALA A 18 23.17 19.96 -6.90
C ALA A 18 24.36 19.63 -7.82
N PHE A 19 24.10 19.44 -9.12
CA PHE A 19 25.12 19.26 -10.16
C PHE A 19 25.34 20.51 -11.01
N ILE A 20 24.58 21.57 -10.75
CA ILE A 20 24.85 22.91 -11.28
C ILE A 20 25.72 23.60 -10.23
N PRO A 21 26.99 23.95 -10.53
CA PRO A 21 27.67 24.96 -9.73
C PRO A 21 26.74 26.18 -9.73
N PRO A 22 26.29 26.71 -8.58
CA PRO A 22 25.47 27.90 -8.58
C PRO A 22 26.23 28.94 -9.41
N VAL A 23 25.56 29.49 -10.44
CA VAL A 23 26.13 30.24 -11.57
C VAL A 23 26.84 31.55 -11.14
N THR A 24 27.09 31.72 -9.84
CA THR A 24 27.49 32.96 -9.19
C THR A 24 28.46 32.73 -8.01
N PHE A 25 29.22 31.63 -7.94
CA PHE A 25 30.31 31.61 -6.97
C PHE A 25 31.37 32.65 -7.34
N SER A 26 31.59 33.61 -6.44
CA SER A 26 32.86 34.32 -6.41
C SER A 26 34.01 33.30 -6.22
N SER A 27 35.21 33.61 -6.71
CA SER A 27 36.40 32.76 -6.53
C SER A 27 36.59 32.28 -5.09
N ILE A 28 36.26 33.13 -4.11
CA ILE A 28 36.33 32.85 -2.68
C ILE A 28 35.25 31.85 -2.24
N SER A 29 34.02 32.02 -2.71
CA SER A 29 32.90 31.13 -2.37
C SER A 29 33.10 29.72 -2.90
N LEU A 30 33.68 29.57 -4.10
CA LEU A 30 34.01 28.27 -4.70
C LEU A 30 35.04 27.50 -3.85
N VAL A 31 36.14 28.16 -3.48
CA VAL A 31 37.20 27.53 -2.66
C VAL A 31 36.65 27.15 -1.27
N ASN A 32 35.85 28.01 -0.64
CA ASN A 32 35.18 27.68 0.62
C ASN A 32 34.28 26.44 0.49
N ALA A 33 33.53 26.33 -0.61
CA ALA A 33 32.68 25.17 -0.85
C ALA A 33 33.49 23.88 -1.08
N LEU A 34 34.63 23.97 -1.77
CA LEU A 34 35.57 22.84 -1.95
C LEU A 34 36.16 22.36 -0.62
N VAL A 35 36.58 23.28 0.25
CA VAL A 35 37.07 22.96 1.60
C VAL A 35 36.00 22.21 2.38
N LEU A 36 34.78 22.75 2.45
CA LEU A 36 33.68 22.12 3.18
C LEU A 36 33.34 20.74 2.64
N LEU A 37 33.29 20.57 1.31
CA LEU A 37 33.02 19.27 0.69
C LEU A 37 34.13 18.25 0.96
N ALA A 38 35.39 18.65 0.87
CA ALA A 38 36.50 17.76 1.16
C ALA A 38 36.50 17.31 2.64
N GLN A 39 36.16 18.22 3.56
CA GLN A 39 35.99 17.91 4.98
C GLN A 39 34.79 16.98 5.23
N ASP A 40 33.66 17.19 4.56
CA ASP A 40 32.49 16.31 4.65
C ASP A 40 32.81 14.90 4.16
N ILE A 41 33.45 14.77 3.00
CA ILE A 41 33.88 13.47 2.44
C ILE A 41 34.89 12.80 3.35
N ALA A 42 35.77 13.58 4.00
CA ALA A 42 36.72 13.07 4.97
C ALA A 42 36.07 12.50 6.23
N ARG A 43 34.88 13.02 6.60
CA ARG A 43 34.05 12.59 7.75
C ARG A 43 33.06 11.48 7.40
N CYS A 44 32.76 11.26 6.12
CA CYS A 44 31.90 10.15 5.70
C CYS A 44 32.44 8.81 6.23
N PRO A 45 31.57 7.97 6.82
CA PRO A 45 32.00 6.66 7.28
C PRO A 45 32.51 5.83 6.10
N LYS A 46 33.49 4.97 6.37
CA LYS A 46 33.96 4.03 5.36
C LYS A 46 32.85 3.01 5.09
N PRO A 47 32.50 2.72 3.82
CA PRO A 47 31.58 1.64 3.48
C PRO A 47 32.01 0.35 4.17
N ARG A 48 31.07 -0.26 4.92
CA ARG A 48 31.37 -1.38 5.81
C ARG A 48 31.67 -2.69 5.08
N VAL A 49 31.04 -2.89 3.92
CA VAL A 49 30.96 -4.21 3.27
C VAL A 49 31.39 -4.20 1.81
N SER A 50 30.92 -3.24 1.01
CA SER A 50 31.21 -3.19 -0.44
C SER A 50 32.09 -1.98 -0.79
N GLN A 51 33.05 -2.16 -1.70
CA GLN A 51 33.92 -1.12 -2.26
C GLN A 51 34.79 -0.36 -1.24
N SER A 52 35.03 -0.97 -0.07
CA SER A 52 35.70 -0.31 1.06
C SER A 52 37.11 0.19 0.71
N ARG A 53 37.84 -0.54 -0.14
CA ARG A 53 39.18 -0.18 -0.63
C ARG A 53 39.13 1.04 -1.57
N ASN A 54 38.25 1.01 -2.56
CA ASN A 54 38.13 2.09 -3.55
C ASN A 54 37.66 3.39 -2.89
N ALA A 55 36.68 3.30 -2.00
CA ALA A 55 36.24 4.42 -1.16
C ALA A 55 37.39 5.00 -0.33
N ALA A 56 38.18 4.16 0.35
CA ALA A 56 39.31 4.65 1.13
C ALA A 56 40.40 5.34 0.27
N VAL A 57 40.64 4.84 -0.95
CA VAL A 57 41.62 5.42 -1.86
C VAL A 57 41.17 6.81 -2.33
N ILE A 58 39.92 6.96 -2.79
CA ILE A 58 39.43 8.26 -3.26
C ILE A 58 39.33 9.28 -2.10
N THR A 59 38.86 8.86 -0.92
CA THR A 59 38.82 9.72 0.27
C THR A 59 40.22 10.18 0.69
N ARG A 60 41.24 9.32 0.63
CA ARG A 60 42.63 9.71 0.94
C ARG A 60 43.17 10.75 -0.05
N ARG A 61 42.86 10.62 -1.33
CA ARG A 61 43.26 11.60 -2.36
C ARG A 61 42.57 12.94 -2.16
N ILE A 62 41.28 12.93 -1.84
CA ILE A 62 40.51 14.14 -1.52
C ILE A 62 41.05 14.82 -0.26
N LYS A 63 41.41 14.06 0.78
CA LYS A 63 42.09 14.60 1.98
C LYS A 63 43.41 15.28 1.65
N ALA A 64 44.18 14.74 0.71
CA ALA A 64 45.42 15.38 0.25
C ALA A 64 45.14 16.68 -0.53
N LEU A 65 44.10 16.71 -1.37
CA LEU A 65 43.69 17.94 -2.08
C LEU A 65 43.07 18.99 -1.15
N ALA A 66 42.51 18.59 -0.01
CA ALA A 66 41.97 19.54 0.97
C ALA A 66 43.03 20.54 1.46
N VAL A 67 44.29 20.11 1.55
CA VAL A 67 45.42 20.99 1.92
C VAL A 67 45.60 22.11 0.89
N LEU A 68 45.51 21.79 -0.41
CA LEU A 68 45.56 22.79 -1.47
C LEU A 68 44.43 23.82 -1.32
N PHE A 69 43.20 23.37 -1.05
CA PHE A 69 42.06 24.28 -0.96
C PHE A 69 42.15 25.22 0.25
N GLU A 70 42.66 24.76 1.39
CA GLU A 70 42.86 25.63 2.57
C GLU A 70 43.95 26.67 2.33
N VAL A 71 45.09 26.29 1.72
CA VAL A 71 46.16 27.25 1.39
C VAL A 71 45.66 28.32 0.40
N VAL A 72 44.93 27.89 -0.62
CA VAL A 72 44.38 28.82 -1.62
C VAL A 72 43.30 29.74 -1.03
N LYS A 73 42.56 29.28 -0.02
CA LYS A 73 41.57 30.08 0.72
C LYS A 73 42.21 31.19 1.55
N GLU A 74 43.40 30.94 2.09
CA GLU A 74 44.17 31.93 2.87
C GLU A 74 44.94 32.93 1.99
N SER A 75 45.13 32.62 0.70
CA SER A 75 45.79 33.53 -0.24
C SER A 75 44.94 34.78 -0.54
N THR A 76 45.62 35.92 -0.69
CA THR A 76 45.01 37.19 -1.05
C THR A 76 44.99 37.43 -2.57
N GLN A 77 45.60 36.54 -3.36
CA GLN A 77 45.69 36.69 -4.81
C GLN A 77 44.41 36.24 -5.53
N PRO A 78 43.99 36.93 -6.61
CA PRO A 78 42.87 36.50 -7.42
C PRO A 78 43.19 35.21 -8.18
N LEU A 79 42.24 34.27 -8.20
CA LEU A 79 42.41 33.01 -8.93
C LEU A 79 42.48 33.21 -10.45
N PRO A 80 43.46 32.59 -11.14
CA PRO A 80 43.48 32.55 -12.60
C PRO A 80 42.20 31.90 -13.17
N PRO A 81 41.68 32.34 -14.34
CA PRO A 81 40.48 31.75 -14.95
C PRO A 81 40.57 30.23 -15.18
N SER A 82 41.74 29.72 -15.52
CA SER A 82 41.99 28.27 -15.67
C SER A 82 41.94 27.51 -14.35
N ALA A 83 42.35 28.14 -13.23
CA ALA A 83 42.19 27.56 -11.90
C ALA A 83 40.71 27.52 -11.48
N VAL A 84 39.94 28.57 -11.80
CA VAL A 84 38.49 28.60 -11.53
C VAL A 84 37.76 27.47 -12.27
N LEU A 85 38.11 27.22 -13.53
CA LEU A 85 37.55 26.09 -14.30
C LEU A 85 37.87 24.74 -13.65
N SER A 86 39.15 24.49 -13.33
CA SER A 86 39.58 23.26 -12.65
C SER A 86 38.86 23.05 -11.31
N PHE A 87 38.70 24.11 -10.52
CA PHE A 87 38.01 24.07 -9.23
C PHE A 87 36.51 23.82 -9.35
N ASN A 88 35.85 24.31 -10.41
CA ASN A 88 34.46 23.97 -10.69
C ASN A 88 34.28 22.48 -11.03
N GLU A 89 35.17 21.90 -11.83
CA GLU A 89 35.15 20.47 -12.14
C GLU A 89 35.42 19.62 -10.89
N LEU A 90 36.39 20.03 -10.06
CA LEU A 90 36.64 19.38 -8.78
C LEU A 90 35.42 19.49 -7.85
N TYR A 91 34.69 20.61 -7.85
CA TYR A 91 33.48 20.78 -7.05
C TYR A 91 32.41 19.75 -7.43
N ILE A 92 32.13 19.61 -8.72
CA ILE A 92 31.15 18.63 -9.24
C ILE A 92 31.60 17.21 -8.90
N MET A 93 32.89 16.89 -9.09
CA MET A 93 33.45 15.58 -8.77
C MET A 93 33.37 15.26 -7.27
N LEU A 94 33.66 16.22 -6.38
CA LEU A 94 33.53 16.05 -4.93
C LEU A 94 32.06 15.82 -4.53
N GLN A 95 31.11 16.57 -5.09
CA GLN A 95 29.68 16.34 -4.85
C GLN A 95 29.25 14.93 -5.25
N ARG A 96 29.61 14.49 -6.47
CA ARG A 96 29.33 13.13 -6.95
C ARG A 96 29.98 12.07 -6.05
N THR A 97 31.21 12.31 -5.59
CA THR A 97 31.91 11.41 -4.67
C THR A 97 31.20 11.32 -3.31
N LYS A 98 30.78 12.46 -2.75
CA LYS A 98 30.06 12.50 -1.48
C LYS A 98 28.77 11.68 -1.55
N LEU A 99 27.97 11.91 -2.58
CA LEU A 99 26.71 11.19 -2.82
C LEU A 99 26.95 9.68 -2.96
N LEU A 100 27.92 9.28 -3.78
CA LEU A 100 28.22 7.86 -3.99
C LEU A 100 28.71 7.17 -2.71
N LEU A 101 29.49 7.86 -1.87
CA LEU A 101 29.94 7.34 -0.58
C LEU A 101 28.80 7.25 0.44
N GLN A 102 27.89 8.22 0.47
CA GLN A 102 26.68 8.15 1.30
C GLN A 102 25.81 6.97 0.89
N ASP A 103 25.64 6.78 -0.42
CA ASP A 103 24.86 5.68 -0.97
C ASP A 103 25.46 4.31 -0.60
N CYS A 104 26.79 4.17 -0.64
CA CYS A 104 27.47 2.94 -0.22
C CYS A 104 27.36 2.64 1.29
N ASN A 105 26.99 3.63 2.11
CA ASN A 105 26.83 3.46 3.56
C ASN A 105 25.38 3.24 3.99
N GLU A 106 24.44 3.87 3.30
CA GLU A 106 23.00 3.86 3.61
C GLU A 106 22.20 2.87 2.75
N GLY A 107 22.82 2.25 1.74
CA GLY A 107 22.16 1.28 0.86
C GLY A 107 22.13 -0.15 1.42
N SER A 108 21.28 -0.99 0.82
CA SER A 108 21.26 -2.43 1.08
C SER A 108 22.61 -3.07 0.80
N ARG A 109 23.08 -3.89 1.73
CA ARG A 109 24.38 -4.58 1.63
C ARG A 109 24.36 -5.64 0.54
N PHE A 110 23.27 -6.40 0.41
CA PHE A 110 23.08 -7.38 -0.66
C PHE A 110 23.00 -6.71 -2.03
N TRP A 111 22.28 -5.59 -2.14
CA TRP A 111 22.16 -4.87 -3.40
C TRP A 111 23.49 -4.25 -3.85
N LEU A 112 24.21 -3.59 -2.94
CA LEU A 112 25.55 -3.04 -3.20
C LEU A 112 26.55 -4.13 -3.60
N LEU A 113 26.43 -5.35 -3.05
CA LEU A 113 27.24 -6.50 -3.47
C LEU A 113 26.91 -6.92 -4.92
N MET A 114 25.63 -6.97 -5.29
CA MET A 114 25.22 -7.30 -6.67
C MET A 114 25.72 -6.26 -7.68
N GLN A 115 25.83 -5.00 -7.26
CA GLN A 115 26.33 -3.87 -8.06
C GLN A 115 27.85 -3.66 -8.02
N GLY A 116 28.62 -4.50 -7.34
CA GLY A 116 30.03 -4.23 -7.02
C GLY A 116 30.91 -3.79 -8.21
N GLU A 117 30.76 -4.43 -9.38
CA GLU A 117 31.49 -4.04 -10.60
C GLU A 117 31.09 -2.65 -11.11
N SER A 118 29.80 -2.32 -11.10
CA SER A 118 29.31 -1.00 -11.54
C SER A 118 29.82 0.10 -10.60
N LEU A 119 29.77 -0.14 -9.29
CA LEU A 119 30.27 0.81 -8.29
C LEU A 119 31.79 1.01 -8.40
N ALA A 120 32.54 -0.05 -8.66
CA ALA A 120 33.98 0.03 -8.89
C ALA A 120 34.31 0.89 -10.13
N CYS A 121 33.54 0.75 -11.21
CA CYS A 121 33.68 1.59 -12.40
C CYS A 121 33.34 3.05 -12.09
N GLN A 122 32.25 3.35 -11.39
CA GLN A 122 31.88 4.72 -11.02
C GLN A 122 32.93 5.41 -10.14
N LEU A 123 33.51 4.70 -9.16
CA LEU A 123 34.60 5.23 -8.34
C LEU A 123 35.88 5.47 -9.16
N LEU A 124 36.12 4.67 -10.19
CA LEU A 124 37.22 4.90 -11.13
C LEU A 124 36.95 6.11 -12.03
N GLU A 125 35.73 6.27 -12.54
CA GLU A 125 35.33 7.45 -13.33
C GLU A 125 35.56 8.73 -12.53
N LEU A 126 35.13 8.79 -11.27
CA LEU A 126 35.40 9.94 -10.39
C LEU A 126 36.90 10.17 -10.15
N THR A 127 37.69 9.10 -10.08
CA THR A 127 39.14 9.20 -10.02
C THR A 127 39.75 9.76 -11.30
N GLN A 128 39.21 9.42 -12.47
CA GLN A 128 39.65 9.92 -13.77
C GLN A 128 39.21 11.39 -13.97
N ASP A 129 38.02 11.76 -13.51
CA ASP A 129 37.52 13.13 -13.49
C ASP A 129 38.45 14.02 -12.64
N MET A 130 38.86 13.54 -11.46
CA MET A 130 39.86 14.20 -10.63
C MET A 130 41.20 14.38 -11.36
N ALA A 131 41.69 13.36 -12.07
CA ALA A 131 42.94 13.48 -12.84
C ALA A 131 42.81 14.54 -13.95
N THR A 132 41.70 14.51 -14.68
CA THR A 132 41.41 15.45 -15.78
C THR A 132 41.34 16.89 -15.29
N ALA A 133 40.71 17.12 -14.13
CA ALA A 133 40.65 18.46 -13.54
C ALA A 133 42.03 18.95 -13.07
N LEU A 134 42.89 18.06 -12.56
CA LEU A 134 44.25 18.40 -12.15
C LEU A 134 45.21 18.61 -13.33
N ASP A 135 44.99 17.95 -14.47
CA ASP A 135 45.79 18.12 -15.70
C ASP A 135 45.76 19.58 -16.21
N VAL A 136 44.64 20.29 -16.00
CA VAL A 136 44.44 21.68 -16.44
C VAL A 136 44.69 22.73 -15.34
N LEU A 137 45.02 22.31 -14.11
CA LEU A 137 45.22 23.21 -12.98
C LEU A 137 46.58 23.92 -13.07
N PRO A 138 46.65 25.26 -13.15
CA PRO A 138 47.92 25.98 -13.29
C PRO A 138 48.65 26.12 -11.94
N LEU A 139 49.20 25.02 -11.41
CA LEU A 139 49.87 24.98 -10.08
C LEU A 139 51.01 26.00 -9.91
N LYS A 140 51.66 26.42 -11.01
CA LYS A 140 52.72 27.44 -10.99
C LYS A 140 52.20 28.87 -10.83
N LEU A 141 50.92 29.10 -11.12
CA LEU A 141 50.26 30.40 -10.99
C LEU A 141 49.51 30.55 -9.66
N LEU A 142 49.51 29.51 -8.83
CA LEU A 142 48.91 29.53 -7.49
C LEU A 142 49.99 29.85 -6.45
N ASP A 143 49.62 30.67 -5.48
CA ASP A 143 50.45 31.03 -4.32
C ASP A 143 50.45 29.88 -3.30
N VAL A 144 51.19 28.80 -3.62
CA VAL A 144 51.27 27.58 -2.82
C VAL A 144 52.74 27.16 -2.65
N SER A 145 53.08 26.55 -1.51
CA SER A 145 54.44 26.05 -1.25
C SER A 145 54.79 24.87 -2.19
N GLU A 146 56.10 24.63 -2.37
CA GLU A 146 56.57 23.48 -3.17
C GLU A 146 56.07 22.15 -2.58
N ASP A 147 55.99 22.01 -1.25
CA ASP A 147 55.43 20.81 -0.60
C ASP A 147 53.99 20.52 -1.03
N VAL A 148 53.14 21.55 -1.09
CA VAL A 148 51.74 21.43 -1.53
C VAL A 148 51.68 21.09 -3.02
N ARG A 149 52.57 21.68 -3.83
CA ARG A 149 52.66 21.37 -5.26
C ARG A 149 53.05 19.91 -5.49
N GLU A 150 54.09 19.42 -4.82
CA GLU A 150 54.52 18.02 -4.90
C GLU A 150 53.41 17.06 -4.46
N GLN A 151 52.65 17.42 -3.41
CA GLN A 151 51.51 16.65 -2.95
C GLN A 151 50.40 16.55 -4.02
N VAL A 152 50.05 17.66 -4.68
CA VAL A 152 49.04 17.65 -5.75
C VAL A 152 49.53 16.87 -6.96
N GLU A 153 50.80 17.01 -7.35
CA GLU A 153 51.40 16.23 -8.44
C GLU A 153 51.45 14.72 -8.13
N LEU A 154 51.65 14.34 -6.86
CA LEU A 154 51.56 12.95 -6.42
C LEU A 154 50.13 12.42 -6.56
N VAL A 155 49.13 13.16 -6.09
CA VAL A 155 47.71 12.80 -6.23
C VAL A 155 47.35 12.64 -7.71
N HIS A 156 47.77 13.59 -8.54
CA HIS A 156 47.53 13.57 -9.98
C HIS A 156 48.14 12.32 -10.65
N ARG A 157 49.42 12.02 -10.40
CA ARG A 157 50.08 10.81 -10.94
C ARG A 157 49.40 9.53 -10.48
N GLN A 158 48.95 9.47 -9.23
CA GLN A 158 48.23 8.30 -8.69
C GLN A 158 46.84 8.14 -9.31
N ALA A 159 46.11 9.24 -9.51
CA ALA A 159 44.78 9.23 -10.12
C ALA A 159 44.85 8.77 -11.58
N ARG A 160 45.80 9.30 -12.36
CA ARG A 160 45.99 8.93 -13.78
C ARG A 160 46.35 7.47 -14.01
N ARG A 161 47.03 6.83 -13.04
CA ARG A 161 47.42 5.41 -13.11
C ARG A 161 46.40 4.45 -12.50
N ALA A 162 45.27 4.95 -11.99
CA ALA A 162 44.26 4.12 -11.35
C ALA A 162 43.63 3.15 -12.37
N LYS A 163 43.33 1.93 -11.92
CA LYS A 163 42.66 0.88 -12.68
C LYS A 163 41.46 0.38 -11.91
N VAL A 164 40.49 -0.21 -12.61
CA VAL A 164 39.34 -0.87 -11.96
C VAL A 164 39.89 -1.93 -11.00
N SER A 165 39.50 -1.85 -9.74
CA SER A 165 39.88 -2.81 -8.71
C SER A 165 38.61 -3.32 -8.07
N VAL A 166 38.23 -4.56 -8.35
CA VAL A 166 37.15 -5.25 -7.66
C VAL A 166 37.78 -6.23 -6.67
N ASP A 167 37.33 -6.22 -5.42
CA ASP A 167 37.87 -7.11 -4.39
C ASP A 167 37.54 -8.58 -4.73
N PRO A 168 38.54 -9.49 -4.85
CA PRO A 168 38.29 -10.90 -5.12
C PRO A 168 37.38 -11.56 -4.08
N VAL A 169 37.41 -11.10 -2.83
CA VAL A 169 36.56 -11.61 -1.75
C VAL A 169 35.11 -11.19 -1.98
N GLU A 170 34.85 -9.93 -2.34
CA GLU A 170 33.51 -9.45 -2.72
C GLU A 170 32.98 -10.20 -3.96
N GLN A 171 33.83 -10.48 -4.95
CA GLN A 171 33.45 -11.29 -6.11
C GLN A 171 33.09 -12.72 -5.75
N GLY A 172 33.84 -13.35 -4.83
CA GLY A 172 33.53 -14.67 -4.30
C GLY A 172 32.17 -14.67 -3.59
N LEU A 173 31.97 -13.73 -2.68
CA LEU A 173 30.72 -13.57 -1.93
C LEU A 173 29.51 -13.34 -2.85
N ARG A 174 29.67 -12.53 -3.90
CA ARG A 174 28.63 -12.33 -4.92
C ARG A 174 28.25 -13.64 -5.62
N LYS A 175 29.23 -14.48 -5.96
CA LYS A 175 28.98 -15.80 -6.57
C LYS A 175 28.29 -16.74 -5.59
N ASP A 176 28.64 -16.69 -4.31
CA ASP A 176 27.99 -17.50 -3.28
C ASP A 176 26.51 -17.14 -3.12
N VAL A 177 26.19 -15.84 -3.10
CA VAL A 177 24.79 -15.36 -3.06
C VAL A 177 24.02 -15.83 -4.31
N ILE A 178 24.58 -15.67 -5.51
CA ILE A 178 23.95 -16.13 -6.75
C ILE A 178 23.73 -17.66 -6.74
N SER A 179 24.70 -18.41 -6.20
CA SER A 179 24.58 -19.85 -6.05
C SER A 179 23.45 -20.25 -5.10
N VAL A 180 23.24 -19.52 -4.01
CA VAL A 180 22.09 -19.74 -3.11
C VAL A 180 20.76 -19.44 -3.81
N LEU A 181 20.70 -18.39 -4.63
CA LEU A 181 19.51 -18.09 -5.44
C LEU A 181 19.20 -19.21 -6.44
N ASP A 182 20.21 -19.79 -7.09
CA ASP A 182 20.07 -20.96 -7.99
C ASP A 182 19.67 -22.23 -7.23
N GLU A 183 20.14 -22.44 -6.01
CA GLU A 183 19.68 -23.52 -5.12
C GLU A 183 18.17 -23.41 -4.86
N PHE A 184 17.65 -22.20 -4.58
CA PHE A 184 16.21 -21.98 -4.43
C PHE A 184 15.44 -22.32 -5.72
N GLU A 185 15.92 -21.91 -6.90
CA GLU A 185 15.27 -22.23 -8.18
C GLU A 185 15.15 -23.74 -8.42
N ARG A 186 16.17 -24.49 -7.97
CA ARG A 186 16.27 -25.95 -8.04
C ARG A 186 15.56 -26.65 -6.89
N LYS A 187 14.92 -25.92 -5.98
CA LYS A 187 14.24 -26.45 -4.78
C LYS A 187 15.17 -27.21 -3.83
N VAL A 188 16.44 -26.83 -3.82
CA VAL A 188 17.44 -27.39 -2.90
C VAL A 188 17.55 -26.46 -1.70
N THR A 189 17.42 -27.02 -0.50
CA THR A 189 17.60 -26.25 0.76
C THR A 189 19.06 -25.80 0.86
N PRO A 190 19.33 -24.48 0.97
CA PRO A 190 20.71 -24.00 1.08
C PRO A 190 21.39 -24.45 2.37
N ASP A 191 22.69 -24.74 2.29
CA ASP A 191 23.50 -25.15 3.43
C ASP A 191 23.60 -24.03 4.49
N LYS A 192 23.32 -24.35 5.75
CA LYS A 192 23.31 -23.37 6.84
C LYS A 192 24.67 -22.71 7.04
N GLY A 193 25.76 -23.47 6.99
CA GLY A 193 27.12 -22.95 7.18
C GLY A 193 27.55 -21.99 6.07
N LYS A 194 27.12 -22.23 4.83
CA LYS A 194 27.28 -21.29 3.70
C LYS A 194 26.53 -19.98 3.95
N LEU A 195 25.29 -20.05 4.43
CA LEU A 195 24.49 -18.86 4.75
C LEU A 195 25.10 -18.05 5.90
N GLU A 196 25.56 -18.72 6.97
CA GLU A 196 26.24 -18.09 8.11
C GLU A 196 27.47 -17.29 7.65
N LYS A 197 28.31 -17.88 6.78
CA LYS A 197 29.46 -17.19 6.20
C LYS A 197 29.07 -15.97 5.39
N ILE A 198 28.03 -16.05 4.56
CA ILE A 198 27.56 -14.90 3.76
C ILE A 198 27.14 -13.75 4.69
N PHE A 199 26.34 -14.05 5.70
CA PHE A 199 25.81 -13.06 6.63
C PHE A 199 26.90 -12.45 7.51
N GLU A 200 27.89 -13.25 7.93
CA GLU A 200 29.08 -12.77 8.65
C GLU A 200 29.88 -11.76 7.81
N HIS A 201 30.15 -12.07 6.54
CA HIS A 201 30.88 -11.15 5.65
C HIS A 201 30.09 -9.86 5.36
N LEU A 202 28.76 -9.97 5.25
CA LEU A 202 27.86 -8.81 5.13
C LEU A 202 27.62 -8.10 6.47
N GLN A 203 28.19 -8.58 7.58
CA GLN A 203 28.04 -8.05 8.93
C GLN A 203 26.58 -7.98 9.41
N ILE A 204 25.71 -8.87 8.92
CA ILE A 204 24.31 -9.00 9.34
C ILE A 204 24.28 -10.00 10.49
N LYS A 205 24.10 -9.51 11.72
CA LYS A 205 24.38 -10.29 12.94
C LYS A 205 23.14 -10.82 13.62
N ASP A 206 21.99 -10.20 13.41
CA ASP A 206 20.76 -10.56 14.09
C ASP A 206 19.52 -10.36 13.20
N GLY A 207 18.36 -10.71 13.75
CA GLY A 207 17.07 -10.53 13.08
C GLY A 207 16.65 -9.07 12.89
N ARG A 208 17.27 -8.08 13.57
CA ARG A 208 17.03 -6.64 13.34
C ARG A 208 17.79 -6.19 12.10
N ASP A 209 19.07 -6.53 11.99
CA ASP A 209 19.87 -6.24 10.79
C ASP A 209 19.19 -6.83 9.53
N CYS A 210 18.57 -8.01 9.64
CA CYS A 210 17.80 -8.60 8.54
C CYS A 210 16.56 -7.77 8.17
N ARG A 211 15.86 -7.19 9.15
CA ARG A 211 14.68 -6.35 8.89
C ARG A 211 15.09 -5.04 8.23
N ASP A 212 16.14 -4.41 8.74
CA ASP A 212 16.69 -3.18 8.17
C ASP A 212 17.16 -3.44 6.74
N GLU A 213 17.84 -4.56 6.48
CA GLU A 213 18.25 -4.95 5.13
C GLU A 213 17.07 -5.19 4.19
N ILE A 214 15.99 -5.83 4.65
CA ILE A 214 14.75 -5.99 3.87
C ILE A 214 14.13 -4.63 3.56
N GLN A 215 14.08 -3.71 4.53
CA GLN A 215 13.56 -2.37 4.32
C GLN A 215 14.38 -1.60 3.26
N HIS A 216 15.71 -1.62 3.36
CA HIS A 216 16.56 -0.98 2.34
C HIS A 216 16.38 -1.59 0.95
N LEU A 217 16.15 -2.91 0.86
CA LEU A 217 15.83 -3.57 -0.42
C LEU A 217 14.45 -3.14 -0.95
N GLU A 218 13.44 -3.00 -0.10
CA GLU A 218 12.11 -2.52 -0.47
C GLU A 218 12.14 -1.05 -0.94
N GLU A 219 12.94 -0.20 -0.29
CA GLU A 219 13.20 1.17 -0.71
C GLU A 219 13.87 1.22 -2.10
N GLU A 220 14.80 0.30 -2.39
CA GLU A 220 15.45 0.21 -3.70
C GLU A 220 14.47 -0.17 -4.82
N ILE A 221 13.43 -0.98 -4.55
CA ILE A 221 12.37 -1.26 -5.54
C ILE A 221 11.68 0.04 -5.95
N SER A 222 11.41 0.92 -4.98
CA SER A 222 10.78 2.21 -5.23
C SER A 222 11.66 3.10 -6.11
N ASP A 223 12.97 3.13 -5.86
CA ASP A 223 13.94 3.90 -6.66
C ASP A 223 14.12 3.34 -8.08
N GLN A 224 14.15 2.01 -8.25
CA GLN A 224 14.38 1.35 -9.53
C GLN A 224 13.13 1.29 -10.44
N SER A 225 11.94 1.40 -9.86
CA SER A 225 10.67 1.36 -10.59
C SER A 225 10.52 2.52 -11.61
N ASN A 226 11.26 3.61 -11.41
CA ASN A 226 11.32 4.77 -12.33
C ASN A 226 12.28 4.58 -13.53
N GLY A 227 13.17 3.58 -13.49
CA GLY A 227 14.20 3.32 -14.50
C GLY A 227 13.78 2.41 -15.67
N GLY A 228 12.58 1.84 -15.64
CA GLY A 228 12.00 1.10 -16.76
C GLY A 228 12.62 -0.26 -17.10
N LYS A 229 13.43 -0.84 -16.22
CA LYS A 229 13.98 -2.20 -16.36
C LYS A 229 13.28 -3.14 -15.35
N GLU A 230 12.73 -4.24 -15.82
CA GLU A 230 12.06 -5.27 -14.98
C GLU A 230 13.07 -6.18 -14.23
N VAL A 231 14.26 -6.36 -14.81
CA VAL A 231 15.30 -7.27 -14.28
C VAL A 231 15.80 -6.87 -12.88
N PRO A 232 16.10 -5.58 -12.57
CA PRO A 232 16.48 -5.14 -11.22
C PRO A 232 15.48 -5.51 -10.13
N VAL A 233 14.18 -5.27 -10.36
CA VAL A 233 13.12 -5.51 -9.36
C VAL A 233 12.99 -7.00 -9.05
N SER A 234 13.08 -7.85 -10.07
CA SER A 234 13.00 -9.31 -9.90
C SER A 234 14.15 -9.89 -9.05
N LEU A 235 15.37 -9.36 -9.24
CA LEU A 235 16.54 -9.74 -8.43
C LEU A 235 16.39 -9.24 -6.98
N ILE A 236 15.95 -7.99 -6.79
CA ILE A 236 15.72 -7.43 -5.44
C ILE A 236 14.68 -8.27 -4.68
N ASN A 237 13.58 -8.68 -5.32
CA ASN A 237 12.59 -9.59 -4.72
C ASN A 237 13.19 -10.95 -4.32
N SER A 238 14.11 -11.47 -5.13
CA SER A 238 14.85 -12.71 -4.83
C SER A 238 15.76 -12.53 -3.60
N LEU A 239 16.44 -11.39 -3.49
CA LEU A 239 17.28 -11.04 -2.34
C LEU A 239 16.44 -10.84 -1.07
N ILE A 240 15.29 -10.16 -1.15
CA ILE A 240 14.35 -10.01 -0.02
C ILE A 240 13.92 -11.40 0.49
N SER A 241 13.57 -12.30 -0.44
CA SER A 241 13.15 -13.66 -0.09
C SER A 241 14.29 -14.46 0.56
N LEU A 242 15.52 -14.32 0.07
CA LEU A 242 16.73 -14.91 0.67
C LEU A 242 16.96 -14.37 2.09
N VAL A 243 16.94 -13.04 2.28
CA VAL A 243 17.18 -12.42 3.59
C VAL A 243 16.09 -12.85 4.57
N ARG A 244 14.84 -12.91 4.12
CA ARG A 244 13.71 -13.36 4.96
C ARG A 244 13.81 -14.83 5.35
N TYR A 245 14.23 -15.70 4.42
CA TYR A 245 14.51 -17.11 4.72
C TYR A 245 15.63 -17.24 5.76
N CYS A 246 16.75 -16.56 5.53
CA CYS A 246 17.91 -16.61 6.43
C CYS A 246 17.61 -16.02 7.81
N LYS A 247 16.79 -14.96 7.89
CA LYS A 247 16.29 -14.42 9.15
C LYS A 247 15.65 -15.52 10.00
N CYS A 248 14.81 -16.35 9.39
CA CYS A 248 14.11 -17.43 10.10
C CYS A 248 15.03 -18.60 10.46
N VAL A 249 15.92 -18.98 9.55
CA VAL A 249 16.75 -20.19 9.68
C VAL A 249 18.02 -19.97 10.52
N LEU A 250 18.65 -18.80 10.43
CA LEU A 250 19.91 -18.51 11.11
C LEU A 250 19.69 -17.96 12.52
N PHE A 251 18.86 -16.92 12.65
CA PHE A 251 18.65 -16.19 13.91
C PHE A 251 17.42 -16.68 14.68
N GLY A 252 16.73 -17.67 14.12
CA GLY A 252 15.54 -18.25 14.71
C GLY A 252 14.39 -17.26 14.83
N VAL A 253 13.33 -17.74 15.46
CA VAL A 253 12.13 -16.95 15.74
C VAL A 253 12.20 -16.38 17.17
N ALA A 254 13.14 -16.80 18.02
CA ALA A 254 13.13 -16.55 19.46
C ALA A 254 14.12 -15.47 19.98
N GLU A 255 15.12 -15.03 19.21
CA GLU A 255 16.13 -14.05 19.69
C GLU A 255 15.64 -12.58 19.76
N ILE A 256 14.33 -12.35 19.94
CA ILE A 256 13.75 -11.03 20.23
C ILE A 256 13.61 -10.81 21.76
N VAL A 257 14.07 -11.76 22.58
CA VAL A 257 14.03 -11.62 24.05
C VAL A 257 15.30 -10.95 24.57
N SER A 258 15.31 -9.61 24.63
CA SER A 258 15.76 -8.85 25.82
C SER A 258 15.69 -7.33 25.64
N PRO A 259 15.53 -6.56 26.74
CA PRO A 259 14.68 -5.39 26.81
C PRO A 259 15.47 -4.10 26.63
N SER A 260 15.34 -3.49 25.46
CA SER A 260 15.23 -2.04 25.44
C SER A 260 13.75 -1.75 25.32
N VAL A 261 13.19 -1.30 26.44
CA VAL A 261 11.95 -0.53 26.46
C VAL A 261 12.07 0.48 25.32
N GLU A 262 11.43 0.20 24.18
CA GLU A 262 10.98 1.25 23.31
C GLU A 262 9.91 1.98 24.12
N LYS A 263 10.39 2.90 24.94
CA LYS A 263 9.79 4.21 25.00
C LYS A 263 9.75 4.66 23.55
N PHE A 264 8.69 4.27 22.84
CA PHE A 264 8.01 5.28 22.06
C PHE A 264 7.61 6.33 23.08
N SER A 265 8.52 7.28 23.29
CA SER A 265 8.16 8.60 23.75
C SER A 265 6.89 8.96 23.01
N ASN A 266 5.85 9.27 23.78
CA ASN A 266 4.73 10.08 23.37
C ASN A 266 5.20 11.13 22.36
N ALA A 267 5.05 10.83 21.08
CA ALA A 267 4.71 11.83 20.09
C ALA A 267 3.19 11.91 20.17
N GLU A 268 2.73 12.58 21.23
CA GLU A 268 1.42 13.20 21.17
C GLU A 268 1.40 14.14 19.97
N ASN A 269 0.35 14.00 19.16
CA ASN A 269 -0.21 15.00 18.27
C ASN A 269 0.67 15.54 17.13
N SER A 270 0.59 14.86 15.99
CA SER A 270 0.38 15.52 14.69
C SER A 270 -0.05 14.53 13.60
N GLU A 271 -1.10 13.72 13.84
CA GLU A 271 -1.85 13.07 12.76
C GLU A 271 -3.18 13.80 12.54
N GLU A 272 -3.13 14.95 11.89
CA GLU A 272 -4.19 15.29 10.94
C GLU A 272 -3.94 14.44 9.69
N ALA A 273 -4.44 13.20 9.71
CA ALA A 273 -4.41 12.33 8.55
C ALA A 273 -5.32 12.95 7.46
N TYR A 274 -4.72 13.57 6.45
CA TYR A 274 -5.45 14.02 5.27
C TYR A 274 -6.00 12.79 4.53
N ALA A 275 -7.27 12.46 4.79
CA ALA A 275 -7.96 11.39 4.10
C ALA A 275 -8.12 11.76 2.61
N VAL A 276 -7.53 10.97 1.71
CA VAL A 276 -7.72 11.10 0.26
C VAL A 276 -9.22 11.20 -0.05
N PRO A 277 -9.71 12.28 -0.69
CA PRO A 277 -11.12 12.41 -1.08
C PRO A 277 -11.62 11.23 -1.91
N ASP A 278 -12.86 10.79 -1.67
CA ASP A 278 -13.43 9.62 -2.36
C ASP A 278 -13.50 9.80 -3.89
N ASP A 279 -13.65 11.05 -4.36
CA ASP A 279 -13.64 11.37 -5.79
C ASP A 279 -12.27 11.14 -6.45
N PHE A 280 -11.20 11.03 -5.63
CA PHE A 280 -9.84 10.77 -6.08
C PHE A 280 -9.45 9.30 -5.95
N ARG A 281 -10.32 8.44 -5.41
CA ARG A 281 -10.05 7.01 -5.21
C ARG A 281 -10.61 6.15 -6.33
N CYS A 282 -9.85 5.11 -6.70
CA CYS A 282 -10.28 4.13 -7.66
C CYS A 282 -11.38 3.25 -7.05
N PRO A 283 -12.53 3.07 -7.70
CA PRO A 283 -13.60 2.23 -7.15
C PRO A 283 -13.30 0.73 -7.09
N ILE A 284 -12.19 0.27 -7.67
CA ILE A 284 -11.75 -1.13 -7.64
C ILE A 284 -10.69 -1.33 -6.55
N SER A 285 -9.60 -0.55 -6.57
CA SER A 285 -8.51 -0.69 -5.59
C SER A 285 -8.74 0.07 -4.28
N LEU A 286 -9.63 1.08 -4.30
CA LEU A 286 -9.88 2.02 -3.20
C LEU A 286 -8.71 2.97 -2.89
N ASP A 287 -7.66 2.94 -3.72
CA ASP A 287 -6.48 3.80 -3.64
C ASP A 287 -6.62 5.05 -4.51
N LEU A 288 -5.79 6.06 -4.26
CA LEU A 288 -5.66 7.26 -5.09
C LEU A 288 -5.45 6.89 -6.57
N MET A 289 -6.31 7.39 -7.47
CA MET A 289 -6.18 7.19 -8.91
C MET A 289 -4.96 7.95 -9.43
N ARG A 290 -3.96 7.22 -9.93
CA ARG A 290 -2.75 7.81 -10.54
C ARG A 290 -2.96 8.09 -12.02
N ASP A 291 -3.70 7.22 -12.71
CA ASP A 291 -4.11 7.39 -14.10
C ASP A 291 -5.62 7.20 -14.25
N PRO A 292 -6.44 8.21 -13.90
CA PRO A 292 -7.89 8.11 -13.96
C PRO A 292 -8.38 8.00 -15.42
N VAL A 293 -9.12 6.94 -15.73
CA VAL A 293 -9.74 6.65 -17.03
C VAL A 293 -11.22 6.34 -16.91
N ILE A 294 -11.99 6.76 -17.90
CA ILE A 294 -13.43 6.58 -17.99
C ILE A 294 -13.74 5.38 -18.89
N VAL A 295 -14.56 4.47 -18.38
CA VAL A 295 -15.17 3.39 -19.19
C VAL A 295 -16.48 3.85 -19.82
N SER A 296 -17.03 3.05 -20.74
CA SER A 296 -18.24 3.41 -21.51
C SER A 296 -19.49 3.70 -20.68
N THR A 297 -19.54 3.27 -19.42
CA THR A 297 -20.63 3.60 -18.48
C THR A 297 -20.45 4.95 -17.77
N GLY A 298 -19.42 5.73 -18.13
CA GLY A 298 -19.12 7.05 -17.56
C GLY A 298 -18.50 7.00 -16.15
N GLN A 299 -18.01 5.85 -15.69
CA GLN A 299 -17.33 5.75 -14.39
C GLN A 299 -15.81 5.85 -14.57
N THR A 300 -15.16 6.55 -13.65
CA THR A 300 -13.70 6.71 -13.64
C THR A 300 -13.06 5.69 -12.71
N TYR A 301 -11.97 5.08 -13.17
CA TYR A 301 -11.13 4.15 -12.44
C TYR A 301 -9.67 4.50 -12.65
N ASP A 302 -8.78 3.99 -11.82
CA ASP A 302 -7.38 3.92 -12.22
C ASP A 302 -7.24 2.93 -13.39
N ARG A 303 -6.50 3.33 -14.42
CA ARG A 303 -6.31 2.55 -15.66
C ARG A 303 -5.91 1.11 -15.36
N PHE A 304 -4.96 0.90 -14.45
CA PHE A 304 -4.47 -0.44 -14.15
C PHE A 304 -5.59 -1.34 -13.63
N SER A 305 -6.38 -0.83 -12.70
CA SER A 305 -7.44 -1.59 -12.06
C SER A 305 -8.55 -2.00 -13.02
N ILE A 306 -8.94 -1.11 -13.95
CA ILE A 306 -10.04 -1.38 -14.88
C ILE A 306 -9.61 -2.19 -16.10
N THR A 307 -8.37 -2.03 -16.56
CA THR A 307 -7.82 -2.87 -17.63
C THR A 307 -7.70 -4.32 -17.15
N ARG A 308 -7.16 -4.54 -15.94
CA ARG A 308 -7.11 -5.88 -15.33
C ARG A 308 -8.48 -6.53 -15.22
N TRP A 309 -9.48 -5.77 -14.76
CA TRP A 309 -10.84 -6.27 -14.67
C TRP A 309 -11.42 -6.72 -16.02
N ILE A 310 -11.13 -5.99 -17.09
CA ILE A 310 -11.56 -6.35 -18.46
C ILE A 310 -10.78 -7.57 -18.98
N ASP A 311 -9.47 -7.64 -18.72
CA ASP A 311 -8.59 -8.73 -19.15
C ASP A 311 -8.90 -10.07 -18.46
N GLU A 312 -9.43 -10.02 -17.24
CA GLU A 312 -9.97 -11.18 -16.49
C GLU A 312 -11.31 -11.69 -17.09
N GLY A 313 -11.76 -11.14 -18.22
CA GLY A 313 -12.94 -11.57 -18.97
C GLY A 313 -14.24 -10.90 -18.55
N HIS A 314 -14.20 -9.92 -17.65
CA HIS A 314 -15.39 -9.22 -17.20
C HIS A 314 -15.85 -8.14 -18.20
N SER A 315 -17.05 -8.34 -18.77
CA SER A 315 -17.69 -7.38 -19.68
C SER A 315 -18.58 -6.35 -18.97
N THR A 316 -18.44 -6.20 -17.65
CA THR A 316 -19.28 -5.33 -16.82
C THR A 316 -18.46 -4.27 -16.10
N CYS A 317 -19.03 -3.09 -15.86
CA CYS A 317 -18.40 -2.02 -15.11
C CYS A 317 -18.43 -2.30 -13.59
N PRO A 318 -17.28 -2.39 -12.89
CA PRO A 318 -17.23 -2.90 -11.52
C PRO A 318 -17.99 -2.04 -10.49
N LYS A 319 -17.97 -0.70 -10.60
CA LYS A 319 -18.69 0.20 -9.68
C LYS A 319 -20.20 0.26 -9.93
N SER A 320 -20.67 0.04 -11.16
CA SER A 320 -22.08 0.25 -11.55
C SER A 320 -22.86 -1.04 -11.82
N GLY A 321 -22.15 -2.14 -12.09
CA GLY A 321 -22.71 -3.43 -12.50
C GLY A 321 -23.34 -3.42 -13.89
N LEU A 322 -23.18 -2.35 -14.68
CA LEU A 322 -23.71 -2.24 -16.05
C LEU A 322 -22.74 -2.88 -17.05
N ALA A 323 -23.26 -3.54 -18.08
CA ALA A 323 -22.43 -4.06 -19.18
C ALA A 323 -21.67 -2.92 -19.89
N LEU A 324 -20.39 -3.13 -20.15
CA LEU A 324 -19.56 -2.23 -20.95
C LEU A 324 -19.97 -2.38 -22.42
N SER A 325 -20.52 -1.32 -23.01
CA SER A 325 -20.81 -1.29 -24.46
C SER A 325 -19.57 -1.48 -25.34
N HIS A 326 -18.38 -1.14 -24.82
CA HIS A 326 -17.08 -1.43 -25.40
C HIS A 326 -16.01 -1.44 -24.30
N THR A 327 -14.90 -2.14 -24.54
CA THR A 327 -13.77 -2.26 -23.58
C THR A 327 -12.79 -1.09 -23.63
N ASN A 328 -12.99 -0.13 -24.54
CA ASN A 328 -12.11 1.04 -24.63
C ASN A 328 -12.21 1.93 -23.38
N VAL A 329 -11.05 2.39 -22.88
CA VAL A 329 -10.90 3.32 -21.76
C VAL A 329 -10.40 4.69 -22.23
N ILE A 330 -11.02 5.77 -21.76
CA ILE A 330 -10.72 7.14 -22.18
C ILE A 330 -10.03 7.88 -21.01
N PRO A 331 -8.84 8.49 -21.18
CA PRO A 331 -8.19 9.25 -20.10
C PRO A 331 -9.04 10.41 -19.56
N ASN A 332 -9.08 10.59 -18.24
CA ASN A 332 -9.76 11.69 -17.56
C ASN A 332 -8.73 12.71 -17.04
N TYR A 333 -8.19 13.52 -17.95
CA TYR A 333 -7.18 14.54 -17.63
C TYR A 333 -7.66 15.59 -16.62
N ALA A 334 -8.96 15.91 -16.61
CA ALA A 334 -9.54 16.89 -15.69
C ALA A 334 -9.45 16.39 -14.24
N LEU A 335 -9.90 15.15 -13.98
CA LEU A 335 -9.78 14.55 -12.65
C LEU A 335 -8.32 14.36 -12.27
N ARG A 336 -7.47 13.94 -13.21
CA ARG A 336 -6.04 13.80 -12.98
C ARG A 336 -5.39 15.09 -12.47
N ASN A 337 -5.72 16.22 -13.07
CA ASN A 337 -5.17 17.52 -12.66
C ASN A 337 -5.69 17.97 -11.28
N LEU A 338 -6.92 17.62 -10.92
CA LEU A 338 -7.47 17.87 -9.58
C LEU A 338 -6.76 17.02 -8.51
N ILE A 339 -6.56 15.73 -8.81
CA ILE A 339 -5.81 14.83 -7.92
C ILE A 339 -4.36 15.34 -7.75
N GLN A 340 -3.73 15.79 -8.83
CA GLN A 340 -2.39 16.35 -8.78
C GLN A 340 -2.28 17.55 -7.84
N ARG A 341 -3.18 18.53 -7.96
CA ARG A 341 -3.19 19.71 -7.10
C ARG A 341 -3.44 19.35 -5.65
N TRP A 342 -4.39 18.45 -5.39
CA TRP A 342 -4.64 17.95 -4.05
C TRP A 342 -3.41 17.28 -3.46
N CYS A 343 -2.66 16.50 -4.25
CA CYS A 343 -1.43 15.88 -3.79
C CYS A 343 -0.32 16.91 -3.49
N GLU A 344 -0.16 17.93 -4.33
CA GLU A 344 0.79 19.02 -4.13
C GLU A 344 0.48 19.84 -2.86
N GLU A 345 -0.80 20.09 -2.58
CA GLU A 345 -1.27 20.81 -1.39
C GLU A 345 -1.07 20.02 -0.08
N HIS A 346 -1.09 18.69 -0.15
CA HIS A 346 -1.04 17.80 1.02
C HIS A 346 0.29 17.03 1.14
N GLY A 347 1.31 17.39 0.35
CA GLY A 347 2.63 16.75 0.40
C GLY A 347 2.63 15.27 -0.04
N VAL A 348 1.60 14.81 -0.75
CA VAL A 348 1.49 13.44 -1.28
C VAL A 348 2.23 13.38 -2.63
N PRO A 349 3.19 12.47 -2.84
CA PRO A 349 3.87 12.36 -4.13
C PRO A 349 2.90 11.93 -5.26
N PHE A 350 2.74 12.76 -6.31
CA PHE A 350 1.90 12.47 -7.48
C PHE A 350 2.69 12.56 -8.80
N GLU A 351 2.82 11.44 -9.51
CA GLU A 351 3.64 11.32 -10.72
C GLU A 351 2.83 11.51 -12.02
N LYS A 352 3.50 11.96 -13.10
CA LYS A 352 2.91 12.12 -14.45
C LYS A 352 2.94 10.80 -15.25
N PRO A 353 1.80 10.28 -15.75
CA PRO A 353 1.77 9.17 -16.67
C PRO A 353 1.95 9.76 -18.08
N GLU A 354 3.19 9.92 -18.52
CA GLU A 354 3.46 9.96 -19.95
C GLU A 354 4.14 8.66 -20.37
N LYS A 355 3.48 7.97 -21.32
CA LYS A 355 3.77 6.63 -21.88
C LYS A 355 3.55 5.48 -20.90
N SER A 356 2.26 5.28 -20.64
CA SER A 356 1.65 4.14 -19.96
C SER A 356 2.08 2.79 -20.55
N ALA A 357 3.00 2.15 -19.85
CA ALA A 357 3.15 0.69 -19.73
C ALA A 357 3.80 0.26 -18.39
N ARG A 358 4.02 1.18 -17.43
CA ARG A 358 5.00 0.96 -16.34
C ARG A 358 4.52 1.31 -14.93
N SER A 359 3.21 1.38 -14.69
CA SER A 359 2.64 1.47 -13.33
C SER A 359 1.78 0.25 -12.93
N ALA A 360 1.77 -0.78 -13.77
CA ALA A 360 1.30 -2.14 -13.47
C ALA A 360 2.34 -2.98 -12.70
N SER A 361 3.54 -2.43 -12.47
CA SER A 361 4.75 -3.20 -12.15
C SER A 361 5.16 -3.20 -10.67
N LEU A 362 4.23 -2.95 -9.74
CA LEU A 362 4.42 -3.29 -8.32
C LEU A 362 3.62 -4.52 -7.87
N GLU A 363 2.68 -5.01 -8.69
CA GLU A 363 1.87 -6.20 -8.37
C GLU A 363 1.86 -7.25 -9.50
N GLY A 364 2.61 -6.99 -10.58
CA GLY A 364 2.71 -7.84 -11.77
C GLY A 364 4.15 -8.19 -12.19
N VAL A 365 5.15 -7.99 -11.34
CA VAL A 365 6.43 -8.69 -11.54
C VAL A 365 6.19 -10.11 -11.10
N ALA A 366 6.05 -11.04 -12.05
CA ALA A 366 6.04 -12.46 -11.74
C ALA A 366 7.20 -12.72 -10.76
N SER A 367 6.88 -13.15 -9.54
CA SER A 367 7.89 -13.48 -8.55
C SER A 367 8.85 -14.46 -9.22
N THR A 368 10.16 -14.17 -9.15
CA THR A 368 11.13 -15.09 -9.74
C THR A 368 10.92 -16.47 -9.13
N ARG A 369 11.22 -17.52 -9.89
CA ARG A 369 11.15 -18.88 -9.36
C ARG A 369 11.97 -19.01 -8.06
N ALA A 370 13.12 -18.33 -7.98
CA ALA A 370 13.95 -18.25 -6.78
C ALA A 370 13.19 -17.65 -5.59
N ALA A 371 12.57 -16.48 -5.77
CA ALA A 371 11.84 -15.77 -4.72
C ALA A 371 10.63 -16.58 -4.23
N LEU A 372 9.88 -17.17 -5.16
CA LEU A 372 8.73 -18.01 -4.84
C LEU A 372 9.13 -19.26 -4.04
N GLU A 373 10.15 -20.00 -4.49
CA GLU A 373 10.60 -21.22 -3.80
C GLU A 373 11.25 -20.91 -2.45
N ALA A 374 12.02 -19.81 -2.34
CA ALA A 374 12.52 -19.33 -1.05
C ALA A 374 11.38 -18.98 -0.07
N THR A 375 10.30 -18.37 -0.58
CA THR A 375 9.10 -18.07 0.21
C THR A 375 8.38 -19.34 0.65
N LYS A 376 8.23 -20.35 -0.21
CA LYS A 376 7.69 -21.67 0.16
C LYS A 376 8.51 -22.34 1.25
N MET A 377 9.83 -22.34 1.13
CA MET A 377 10.72 -22.89 2.16
C MET A 377 10.59 -22.13 3.48
N THR A 378 10.48 -20.80 3.43
CA THR A 378 10.25 -19.96 4.62
C THR A 378 8.92 -20.29 5.28
N ALA A 379 7.84 -20.39 4.50
CA ALA A 379 6.51 -20.75 5.00
C ALA A 379 6.50 -22.14 5.63
N ALA A 380 7.12 -23.14 4.98
CA ALA A 380 7.26 -24.50 5.51
C ALA A 380 8.01 -24.52 6.85
N PHE A 381 9.14 -23.80 6.94
CA PHE A 381 9.90 -23.68 8.19
C PHE A 381 9.07 -23.03 9.31
N LEU A 382 8.36 -21.93 9.02
CA LEU A 382 7.49 -21.27 9.99
C LEU A 382 6.36 -22.20 10.46
N VAL A 383 5.73 -22.95 9.55
CA VAL A 383 4.68 -23.92 9.89
C VAL A 383 5.20 -25.04 10.78
N GLU A 384 6.40 -25.57 10.51
CA GLU A 384 7.05 -26.55 11.38
C GLU A 384 7.18 -25.98 12.81
N LYS A 385 7.70 -24.75 12.94
CA LYS A 385 7.86 -24.09 14.25
C LYS A 385 6.53 -23.73 14.92
N LEU A 386 5.47 -23.48 14.16
CA LEU A 386 4.12 -23.30 14.70
C LEU A 386 3.61 -24.57 15.39
N THR A 387 4.05 -25.73 14.90
CA THR A 387 3.65 -27.05 15.39
C THR A 387 4.48 -27.47 16.60
N THR A 388 5.80 -27.34 16.53
CA THR A 388 6.75 -27.84 17.55
C THR A 388 7.15 -26.79 18.60
N GLY A 389 6.88 -25.51 18.37
CA GLY A 389 7.37 -24.41 19.20
C GLY A 389 6.63 -24.24 20.53
N THR A 390 7.28 -23.55 21.48
CA THR A 390 6.65 -23.06 22.71
C THR A 390 5.64 -21.95 22.43
N ALA A 391 4.84 -21.54 23.42
CA ALA A 391 3.86 -20.47 23.24
C ALA A 391 4.49 -19.16 22.69
N GLU A 392 5.67 -18.76 23.21
CA GLU A 392 6.38 -17.57 22.73
C GLU A 392 6.89 -17.74 21.29
N VAL A 393 7.37 -18.94 20.93
CA VAL A 393 7.75 -19.23 19.54
C VAL A 393 6.53 -19.15 18.63
N LYS A 394 5.39 -19.75 19.01
CA LYS A 394 4.15 -19.70 18.22
C LYS A 394 3.65 -18.27 18.01
N LYS A 395 3.71 -17.43 19.04
CA LYS A 395 3.38 -16.00 18.96
C LYS A 395 4.22 -15.28 17.92
N GLN A 396 5.53 -15.50 17.94
CA GLN A 396 6.42 -14.84 16.99
C GLN A 396 6.34 -15.47 15.59
N VAL A 397 6.10 -16.77 15.45
CA VAL A 397 5.77 -17.40 14.16
C VAL A 397 4.49 -16.79 13.57
N ALA A 398 3.44 -16.60 14.37
CA ALA A 398 2.21 -15.95 13.92
C ALA A 398 2.46 -14.51 13.44
N TYR A 399 3.36 -13.77 14.12
CA TYR A 399 3.81 -12.45 13.67
C TYR A 399 4.54 -12.50 12.32
N GLU A 400 5.49 -13.43 12.15
CA GLU A 400 6.22 -13.57 10.88
C GLU A 400 5.30 -14.00 9.73
N LEU A 401 4.34 -14.90 9.97
CA LEU A 401 3.32 -15.30 8.99
C LEU A 401 2.41 -14.11 8.63
N ARG A 402 2.02 -13.28 9.61
CA ARG A 402 1.27 -12.03 9.37
C ARG A 402 2.04 -11.10 8.44
N LEU A 403 3.34 -10.90 8.68
CA LEU A 403 4.20 -10.06 7.83
C LEU A 403 4.35 -10.65 6.42
N LEU A 404 4.62 -11.95 6.32
CA LEU A 404 4.80 -12.62 5.03
C LEU A 404 3.52 -12.56 4.17
N ALA A 405 2.35 -12.74 4.79
CA ALA A 405 1.04 -12.63 4.13
C ALA A 405 0.68 -11.20 3.69
N LYS A 406 1.31 -10.17 4.29
CA LYS A 406 1.15 -8.78 3.87
C LYS A 406 1.83 -8.54 2.51
N CYS A 407 2.92 -9.25 2.21
CA CYS A 407 3.82 -8.99 1.09
C CYS A 407 3.43 -9.70 -0.23
N GLY A 408 2.20 -9.53 -0.72
CA GLY A 408 1.78 -9.99 -2.05
C GLY A 408 0.98 -11.30 -2.08
N MET A 409 0.34 -11.59 -3.23
CA MET A 409 -0.58 -12.72 -3.40
C MET A 409 0.15 -14.08 -3.40
N ASP A 410 1.31 -14.16 -4.04
CA ASP A 410 2.11 -15.39 -4.10
C ASP A 410 2.48 -15.90 -2.71
N ASN A 411 2.88 -14.99 -1.81
CA ASN A 411 3.19 -15.33 -0.42
C ASN A 411 1.97 -15.89 0.31
N ARG A 412 0.79 -15.30 0.09
CA ARG A 412 -0.47 -15.78 0.69
C ARG A 412 -0.79 -17.20 0.21
N ALA A 413 -0.56 -17.50 -1.07
CA ALA A 413 -0.71 -18.84 -1.61
C ALA A 413 0.28 -19.82 -0.95
N CYS A 414 1.58 -19.48 -0.92
CA CYS A 414 2.61 -20.32 -0.33
C CYS A 414 2.37 -20.63 1.17
N ILE A 415 1.90 -19.65 1.95
CA ILE A 415 1.56 -19.85 3.37
C ILE A 415 0.40 -20.83 3.53
N ALA A 416 -0.63 -20.71 2.69
CA ALA A 416 -1.79 -21.59 2.74
C ALA A 416 -1.43 -23.02 2.26
N GLU A 417 -0.67 -23.15 1.18
CA GLU A 417 -0.14 -24.42 0.67
C GLU A 417 0.75 -25.14 1.69
N ALA A 418 1.50 -24.38 2.50
CA ALA A 418 2.30 -24.93 3.59
C ALA A 418 1.45 -25.44 4.78
N GLY A 419 0.14 -25.23 4.80
CA GLY A 419 -0.75 -25.73 5.85
C GLY A 419 -0.84 -24.84 7.09
N ALA A 420 -0.52 -23.55 6.98
CA ALA A 420 -0.52 -22.64 8.15
C ALA A 420 -1.92 -22.37 8.73
N ILE A 421 -2.96 -22.31 7.89
CA ILE A 421 -4.33 -21.92 8.29
C ILE A 421 -4.86 -22.74 9.47
N PRO A 422 -4.94 -24.09 9.41
CA PRO A 422 -5.47 -24.89 10.52
C PRO A 422 -4.65 -24.76 11.82
N LEU A 423 -3.37 -24.37 11.73
CA LEU A 423 -2.50 -24.17 12.90
C LEU A 423 -2.62 -22.77 13.50
N LEU A 424 -3.04 -21.77 12.72
CA LEU A 424 -3.35 -20.42 13.20
C LEU A 424 -4.69 -20.36 13.95
N VAL A 425 -5.66 -21.21 13.58
CA VAL A 425 -7.00 -21.21 14.19
C VAL A 425 -6.98 -21.41 15.72
N PRO A 426 -6.26 -22.39 16.30
CA PRO A 426 -6.16 -22.53 17.75
C PRO A 426 -5.56 -21.31 18.46
N LEU A 427 -4.70 -20.54 17.80
CA LEU A 427 -4.10 -19.33 18.38
C LEU A 427 -5.10 -18.18 18.54
N LEU A 428 -6.25 -18.23 17.85
CA LEU A 428 -7.34 -17.27 18.06
C LEU A 428 -7.96 -17.39 19.45
N ALA A 429 -7.84 -18.54 20.11
CA ALA A 429 -8.31 -18.75 21.48
C ALA A 429 -7.26 -18.39 22.55
N SER A 430 -6.08 -17.90 22.14
CA SER A 430 -4.99 -17.55 23.07
C SER A 430 -5.40 -16.47 24.08
N GLU A 431 -4.94 -16.63 25.32
CA GLU A 431 -5.10 -15.59 26.36
C GLU A 431 -4.13 -14.43 26.17
N ASP A 432 -2.98 -14.65 25.52
CA ASP A 432 -2.06 -13.58 25.13
C ASP A 432 -2.63 -12.74 23.98
N ALA A 433 -2.86 -11.46 24.25
CA ALA A 433 -3.49 -10.52 23.32
C ALA A 433 -2.70 -10.38 22.00
N LYS A 434 -1.36 -10.33 22.07
CA LYS A 434 -0.51 -10.21 20.88
C LYS A 434 -0.57 -11.45 20.00
N THR A 435 -0.60 -12.64 20.60
CA THR A 435 -0.75 -13.91 19.89
C THR A 435 -2.09 -13.97 19.16
N GLN A 436 -3.20 -13.66 19.85
CA GLN A 436 -4.53 -13.62 19.25
C GLN A 436 -4.60 -12.61 18.10
N GLU A 437 -4.08 -11.39 18.31
CA GLU A 437 -4.04 -10.35 17.29
C GLU A 437 -3.22 -10.78 16.06
N ASN A 438 -2.02 -11.32 16.26
CA ASN A 438 -1.18 -11.78 15.16
C ASN A 438 -1.85 -12.90 14.36
N ALA A 439 -2.49 -13.86 15.04
CA ALA A 439 -3.21 -14.95 14.40
C ALA A 439 -4.40 -14.45 13.56
N VAL A 440 -5.26 -13.60 14.11
CA VAL A 440 -6.42 -13.08 13.37
C VAL A 440 -6.00 -12.16 12.23
N THR A 441 -4.94 -11.37 12.40
CA THR A 441 -4.43 -10.52 11.32
C THR A 441 -3.77 -11.33 10.21
N ALA A 442 -3.08 -12.43 10.54
CA ALA A 442 -2.56 -13.36 9.54
C ALA A 442 -3.70 -13.98 8.72
N LEU A 443 -4.78 -14.46 9.38
CA LEU A 443 -5.96 -14.98 8.69
C LEU A 443 -6.67 -13.93 7.84
N LEU A 444 -6.77 -12.68 8.32
CA LEU A 444 -7.27 -11.55 7.53
C LEU A 444 -6.45 -11.40 6.25
N ASN A 445 -5.13 -11.28 6.35
CA ASN A 445 -4.24 -11.09 5.21
C ASN A 445 -4.34 -12.26 4.22
N LEU A 446 -4.40 -13.50 4.73
CA LEU A 446 -4.59 -14.70 3.91
C LEU A 446 -5.96 -14.72 3.21
N SER A 447 -7.01 -14.26 3.86
CA SER A 447 -8.37 -14.23 3.31
C SER A 447 -8.52 -13.29 2.11
N ILE A 448 -7.63 -12.29 1.96
CA ILE A 448 -7.69 -11.35 0.83
C ILE A 448 -7.48 -12.09 -0.50
N PHE A 449 -6.69 -13.18 -0.50
CA PHE A 449 -6.51 -14.01 -1.68
C PHE A 449 -7.68 -14.99 -1.85
N HIS A 450 -8.34 -14.96 -3.02
CA HIS A 450 -9.59 -15.70 -3.25
C HIS A 450 -9.46 -17.21 -3.00
N ASN A 451 -8.39 -17.84 -3.50
CA ASN A 451 -8.20 -19.29 -3.39
C ASN A 451 -8.01 -19.76 -1.93
N ASN A 452 -7.56 -18.87 -1.04
CA ASN A 452 -7.39 -19.19 0.38
C ASN A 452 -8.71 -19.15 1.16
N LYS A 453 -9.75 -18.48 0.64
CA LYS A 453 -11.02 -18.31 1.39
C LYS A 453 -11.69 -19.65 1.67
N ALA A 454 -11.63 -20.60 0.72
CA ALA A 454 -12.13 -21.96 0.92
C ALA A 454 -11.36 -22.67 2.05
N LEU A 455 -10.03 -22.64 2.00
CA LEU A 455 -9.18 -23.24 3.04
C LEU A 455 -9.46 -22.66 4.44
N ILE A 456 -9.75 -21.35 4.54
CA ILE A 456 -10.12 -20.71 5.82
C ILE A 456 -11.51 -21.16 6.29
N MET A 457 -12.50 -21.24 5.40
CA MET A 457 -13.87 -21.63 5.76
C MET A 457 -13.99 -23.12 6.10
N GLU A 458 -13.20 -23.97 5.46
CA GLU A 458 -13.19 -25.43 5.64
C GLU A 458 -12.31 -25.86 6.83
N ALA A 459 -11.41 -24.99 7.29
CA ALA A 459 -10.56 -25.29 8.44
C ALA A 459 -11.42 -25.54 9.71
N PRO A 460 -11.21 -26.67 10.43
CA PRO A 460 -12.02 -27.01 11.59
C PRO A 460 -12.05 -25.92 12.66
N GLY A 461 -13.25 -25.49 13.06
CA GLY A 461 -13.44 -24.46 14.10
C GLY A 461 -12.99 -23.05 13.73
N SER A 462 -12.62 -22.80 12.47
CA SER A 462 -12.12 -21.50 12.00
C SER A 462 -13.17 -20.39 12.12
N LEU A 463 -14.35 -20.58 11.53
CA LEU A 463 -15.44 -19.60 11.60
C LEU A 463 -15.86 -19.34 13.05
N ASP A 464 -15.90 -20.37 13.87
CA ASP A 464 -16.26 -20.29 15.30
C ASP A 464 -15.27 -19.40 16.04
N SER A 465 -13.98 -19.68 15.86
CA SER A 465 -12.90 -18.94 16.49
C SER A 465 -12.85 -17.49 16.03
N ILE A 466 -13.08 -17.20 14.74
CA ILE A 466 -13.15 -15.82 14.22
C ILE A 466 -14.32 -15.07 14.86
N VAL A 467 -15.48 -15.70 15.00
CA VAL A 467 -16.66 -15.10 15.63
C VAL A 467 -16.45 -14.88 17.13
N ASP A 468 -15.74 -15.77 17.82
CA ASP A 468 -15.43 -15.62 19.23
C ASP A 468 -14.42 -14.48 19.47
N VAL A 469 -13.42 -14.31 18.58
CA VAL A 469 -12.55 -13.12 18.60
C VAL A 469 -13.35 -11.85 18.34
N LEU A 470 -14.31 -11.86 17.41
CA LEU A 470 -15.16 -10.69 17.16
C LEU A 470 -15.98 -10.30 18.42
N LYS A 471 -16.54 -11.28 19.14
CA LYS A 471 -17.32 -11.05 20.37
C LYS A 471 -16.43 -10.53 21.51
N GLY A 472 -15.35 -11.26 21.80
CA GLY A 472 -14.59 -11.17 23.05
C GLY A 472 -13.09 -11.04 22.90
N GLY A 473 -12.62 -10.58 21.72
CA GLY A 473 -11.21 -10.36 21.44
C GLY A 473 -10.51 -9.51 22.50
N ARG A 474 -9.23 -9.83 22.75
CA ARG A 474 -8.41 -9.25 23.82
C ARG A 474 -7.95 -7.83 23.52
N SER A 475 -7.91 -7.44 22.25
CA SER A 475 -7.65 -6.07 21.80
C SER A 475 -8.75 -5.58 20.86
N VAL A 476 -8.83 -4.26 20.71
CA VAL A 476 -9.77 -3.63 19.77
C VAL A 476 -9.41 -4.04 18.34
N GLU A 477 -8.12 -4.02 18.02
CA GLU A 477 -7.54 -4.41 16.75
C GLU A 477 -7.90 -5.86 16.39
N ALA A 478 -7.88 -6.78 17.36
CA ALA A 478 -8.26 -8.17 17.12
C ALA A 478 -9.74 -8.30 16.70
N LYS A 479 -10.65 -7.56 17.37
CA LYS A 479 -12.08 -7.54 17.00
C LYS A 479 -12.31 -6.95 15.61
N GLU A 480 -11.62 -5.85 15.29
CA GLU A 480 -11.71 -5.20 13.98
C GLU A 480 -11.17 -6.11 12.87
N ASN A 481 -10.02 -6.74 13.08
CA ASN A 481 -9.45 -7.68 12.13
C ASN A 481 -10.35 -8.92 11.94
N ALA A 482 -11.05 -9.38 12.99
CA ALA A 482 -12.05 -10.44 12.87
C ALA A 482 -13.24 -9.99 12.00
N ALA A 483 -13.77 -8.79 12.21
CA ALA A 483 -14.83 -8.22 11.37
C ALA A 483 -14.38 -8.08 9.90
N ALA A 484 -13.18 -7.56 9.66
CA ALA A 484 -12.59 -7.45 8.33
C ALA A 484 -12.38 -8.82 7.67
N THR A 485 -12.06 -9.86 8.46
CA THR A 485 -11.95 -11.23 7.95
C THR A 485 -13.31 -11.76 7.50
N LEU A 486 -14.37 -11.56 8.28
CA LEU A 486 -15.74 -11.93 7.88
C LEU A 486 -16.22 -11.12 6.66
N PHE A 487 -15.87 -9.85 6.57
CA PHE A 487 -16.13 -9.03 5.38
C PHE A 487 -15.46 -9.63 4.14
N SER A 488 -14.17 -9.96 4.23
CA SER A 488 -13.40 -10.58 3.14
C SER A 488 -14.00 -11.92 2.70
N LEU A 489 -14.34 -12.79 3.65
CA LEU A 489 -14.93 -14.11 3.38
C LEU A 489 -16.34 -13.98 2.77
N SER A 490 -17.17 -13.07 3.26
CA SER A 490 -18.54 -12.84 2.78
C SER A 490 -18.63 -12.25 1.36
N SER A 491 -17.50 -11.91 0.73
CA SER A 491 -17.45 -11.59 -0.71
C SER A 491 -17.85 -12.80 -1.58
N VAL A 492 -17.63 -14.03 -1.09
CA VAL A 492 -18.06 -15.27 -1.75
C VAL A 492 -19.52 -15.54 -1.41
N THR A 493 -20.36 -15.76 -2.43
CA THR A 493 -21.82 -15.89 -2.27
C THR A 493 -22.22 -17.03 -1.34
N ASP A 494 -21.57 -18.19 -1.44
CA ASP A 494 -21.90 -19.37 -0.63
C ASP A 494 -21.60 -19.16 0.86
N TYR A 495 -20.58 -18.35 1.18
CA TYR A 495 -20.18 -18.09 2.56
C TYR A 495 -21.11 -17.11 3.27
N LYS A 496 -21.89 -16.29 2.53
CA LYS A 496 -22.86 -15.36 3.15
C LYS A 496 -23.90 -16.09 3.98
N LYS A 497 -24.42 -17.21 3.47
CA LYS A 497 -25.38 -18.05 4.20
C LYS A 497 -24.71 -18.67 5.43
N ILE A 498 -23.54 -19.30 5.25
CA ILE A 498 -22.82 -20.00 6.33
C ILE A 498 -22.46 -19.05 7.46
N ILE A 499 -21.88 -17.88 7.15
CA ILE A 499 -21.51 -16.86 8.14
C ILE A 499 -22.77 -16.31 8.82
N GLY A 500 -23.85 -16.06 8.07
CA GLY A 500 -25.10 -15.56 8.63
C GLY A 500 -25.89 -16.58 9.46
N ASP A 501 -25.72 -17.88 9.21
CA ASP A 501 -26.26 -18.97 10.01
C ASP A 501 -25.43 -19.21 11.30
N LYS A 502 -24.19 -18.70 11.37
CA LYS A 502 -23.34 -18.87 12.55
C LYS A 502 -23.87 -18.06 13.75
N PRO A 503 -24.21 -18.71 14.87
CA PRO A 503 -24.74 -18.03 16.04
C PRO A 503 -23.80 -16.96 16.60
N GLY A 504 -24.31 -15.74 16.73
CA GLY A 504 -23.58 -14.61 17.27
C GLY A 504 -22.66 -13.89 16.28
N ALA A 505 -22.54 -14.32 15.02
CA ALA A 505 -21.76 -13.59 14.01
C ALA A 505 -22.37 -12.21 13.73
N ILE A 506 -23.66 -12.18 13.33
CA ILE A 506 -24.39 -10.94 13.08
C ILE A 506 -24.52 -10.08 14.36
N PRO A 507 -24.95 -10.61 15.52
CA PRO A 507 -24.99 -9.83 16.76
C PRO A 507 -23.65 -9.19 17.13
N ALA A 508 -22.52 -9.90 16.97
CA ALA A 508 -21.21 -9.35 17.29
C ALA A 508 -20.77 -8.24 16.33
N LEU A 509 -21.12 -8.33 15.04
CA LEU A 509 -20.93 -7.23 14.08
C LEU A 509 -21.77 -6.01 14.48
N VAL A 510 -23.01 -6.20 14.92
CA VAL A 510 -23.87 -5.11 15.39
C VAL A 510 -23.34 -4.48 16.68
N GLU A 511 -22.75 -5.26 17.57
CA GLU A 511 -22.11 -4.73 18.78
C GLU A 511 -20.84 -3.91 18.44
N LEU A 512 -20.04 -4.38 17.47
CA LEU A 512 -18.90 -3.60 16.94
C LEU A 512 -19.38 -2.32 16.25
N LEU A 513 -20.55 -2.34 15.59
CA LEU A 513 -21.17 -1.14 15.03
C LEU A 513 -21.55 -0.11 16.11
N ARG A 514 -21.97 -0.58 17.28
CA ARG A 514 -22.37 0.25 18.42
C ARG A 514 -21.16 0.89 19.11
N HIS A 515 -20.17 0.08 19.47
CA HIS A 515 -19.07 0.49 20.36
C HIS A 515 -17.67 0.52 19.72
N GLY A 516 -17.52 0.10 18.46
CA GLY A 516 -16.24 0.06 17.78
C GLY A 516 -15.65 1.43 17.45
N THR A 517 -14.36 1.45 17.10
CA THR A 517 -13.70 2.64 16.56
C THR A 517 -14.28 2.99 15.18
N PRO A 518 -13.96 4.15 14.58
CA PRO A 518 -14.36 4.45 13.21
C PRO A 518 -14.00 3.35 12.20
N ARG A 519 -12.83 2.71 12.37
CA ARG A 519 -12.40 1.57 11.54
C ARG A 519 -13.30 0.35 11.79
N GLY A 520 -13.46 -0.06 13.05
CA GLY A 520 -14.31 -1.18 13.41
C GLY A 520 -15.77 -1.04 12.97
N LYS A 521 -16.34 0.17 13.08
CA LYS A 521 -17.69 0.48 12.57
C LYS A 521 -17.77 0.29 11.06
N ARG A 522 -16.78 0.77 10.30
CA ARG A 522 -16.74 0.61 8.84
C ARG A 522 -16.61 -0.86 8.43
N ASP A 523 -15.74 -1.62 9.09
CA ASP A 523 -15.55 -3.04 8.82
C ASP A 523 -16.83 -3.84 9.15
N ALA A 524 -17.52 -3.48 10.25
CA ALA A 524 -18.82 -4.05 10.62
C ALA A 524 -19.91 -3.74 9.60
N VAL A 525 -20.07 -2.48 9.17
CA VAL A 525 -21.05 -2.09 8.14
C VAL A 525 -20.79 -2.84 6.82
N SER A 526 -19.54 -2.94 6.40
CA SER A 526 -19.15 -3.61 5.15
C SER A 526 -19.46 -5.12 5.21
N ALA A 527 -19.17 -5.77 6.33
CA ALA A 527 -19.55 -7.17 6.56
C ALA A 527 -21.07 -7.35 6.55
N LEU A 528 -21.81 -6.50 7.28
CA LEU A 528 -23.28 -6.54 7.33
C LEU A 528 -23.90 -6.31 5.95
N PHE A 529 -23.34 -5.43 5.13
CA PHE A 529 -23.76 -5.20 3.75
C PHE A 529 -23.67 -6.50 2.93
N ASN A 530 -22.48 -7.12 2.89
CA ASN A 530 -22.26 -8.35 2.13
C ASN A 530 -23.18 -9.49 2.61
N LEU A 531 -23.34 -9.64 3.92
CA LEU A 531 -24.20 -10.67 4.51
C LEU A 531 -25.68 -10.43 4.20
N SER A 532 -26.14 -9.18 4.22
CA SER A 532 -27.54 -8.81 3.97
C SER A 532 -27.97 -9.00 2.51
N ILE A 533 -27.02 -9.10 1.57
CA ILE A 533 -27.34 -9.45 0.17
C ILE A 533 -27.99 -10.84 0.09
N TYR A 534 -27.65 -11.76 1.01
CA TYR A 534 -28.32 -13.04 1.12
C TYR A 534 -29.65 -12.89 1.88
N ARG A 535 -30.77 -13.20 1.20
CA ARG A 535 -32.14 -12.99 1.69
C ARG A 535 -32.54 -13.78 2.95
N GLY A 536 -31.69 -14.65 3.49
CA GLY A 536 -31.98 -15.33 4.77
C GLY A 536 -31.34 -14.64 5.99
N ASN A 537 -30.54 -13.59 5.76
CA ASN A 537 -29.79 -12.90 6.82
C ASN A 537 -30.41 -11.56 7.21
N ASP A 538 -31.22 -10.97 6.34
CA ASP A 538 -31.92 -9.70 6.55
C ASP A 538 -32.74 -9.68 7.85
N ALA A 539 -33.57 -10.70 8.10
CA ALA A 539 -34.35 -10.82 9.33
C ALA A 539 -33.43 -10.86 10.57
N LYS A 540 -32.34 -11.62 10.50
CA LYS A 540 -31.35 -11.73 11.59
C LYS A 540 -30.63 -10.42 11.86
N VAL A 541 -30.31 -9.65 10.81
CA VAL A 541 -29.68 -8.32 10.92
C VAL A 541 -30.65 -7.32 11.57
N VAL A 542 -31.94 -7.40 11.22
CA VAL A 542 -32.99 -6.58 11.82
C VAL A 542 -33.20 -6.95 13.29
N GLU A 543 -33.35 -8.23 13.60
CA GLU A 543 -33.53 -8.77 14.96
C GLU A 543 -32.35 -8.46 15.88
N ALA A 544 -31.12 -8.44 15.34
CA ALA A 544 -29.93 -8.05 16.08
C ALA A 544 -29.89 -6.54 16.43
N GLY A 545 -30.82 -5.73 15.93
CA GLY A 545 -30.91 -4.30 16.25
C GLY A 545 -29.99 -3.41 15.42
N ALA A 546 -29.61 -3.82 14.21
CA ALA A 546 -28.74 -3.03 13.34
C ALA A 546 -29.39 -1.72 12.86
N VAL A 547 -30.71 -1.73 12.61
CA VAL A 547 -31.41 -0.64 11.92
C VAL A 547 -31.32 0.71 12.66
N PRO A 548 -31.61 0.82 13.97
CA PRO A 548 -31.46 2.09 14.70
C PRO A 548 -30.02 2.62 14.69
N LEU A 549 -29.03 1.75 14.76
CA LEU A 549 -27.61 2.13 14.73
C LEU A 549 -27.20 2.66 13.35
N LEU A 550 -27.61 1.97 12.29
CA LEU A 550 -27.36 2.41 10.91
C LEU A 550 -28.00 3.76 10.62
N VAL A 551 -29.23 4.00 11.10
CA VAL A 551 -29.90 5.31 10.96
C VAL A 551 -29.18 6.39 11.77
N GLY A 552 -28.68 6.06 12.97
CA GLY A 552 -27.85 6.97 13.77
C GLY A 552 -26.56 7.40 13.06
N LEU A 553 -25.92 6.49 12.30
CA LEU A 553 -24.72 6.81 11.51
C LEU A 553 -24.98 7.73 10.31
N LEU A 554 -26.25 7.95 9.94
CA LEU A 554 -26.64 8.90 8.91
C LEU A 554 -26.87 10.33 9.45
N GLY A 555 -26.89 10.49 10.78
CA GLY A 555 -27.14 11.77 11.47
C GLY A 555 -25.98 12.76 11.37
N ASP A 556 -26.23 13.99 11.84
CA ASP A 556 -25.32 15.14 11.65
C ASP A 556 -23.94 14.96 12.32
N ASP A 557 -23.86 14.22 13.43
CA ASP A 557 -22.62 13.91 14.16
C ASP A 557 -21.59 13.10 13.34
N TYR A 558 -22.00 12.52 12.20
CA TYR A 558 -21.16 11.63 11.40
C TYR A 558 -20.97 12.09 9.95
N ARG A 559 -21.44 13.30 9.60
CA ARG A 559 -21.32 13.86 8.24
C ARG A 559 -19.87 14.12 7.80
N ASP A 560 -18.96 14.30 8.75
CA ASP A 560 -17.54 14.59 8.48
C ASP A 560 -16.71 13.34 8.13
N ARG A 561 -17.33 12.15 8.09
CA ARG A 561 -16.67 10.90 7.66
C ARG A 561 -17.19 10.43 6.30
N PRO A 562 -16.60 10.88 5.19
CA PRO A 562 -16.98 10.43 3.85
C PRO A 562 -16.84 8.89 3.74
N GLY A 563 -17.82 8.25 3.10
CA GLY A 563 -17.88 6.79 2.91
C GLY A 563 -18.74 6.01 3.91
N LEU A 564 -18.59 6.22 5.22
CA LEU A 564 -19.29 5.39 6.23
C LEU A 564 -20.82 5.56 6.20
N SER A 565 -21.29 6.80 5.97
CA SER A 565 -22.72 7.09 5.84
C SER A 565 -23.33 6.47 4.58
N ASP A 566 -22.60 6.47 3.48
CA ASP A 566 -23.02 5.83 2.23
C ASP A 566 -23.09 4.31 2.36
N ASP A 567 -22.12 3.69 3.05
CA ASP A 567 -22.10 2.26 3.34
C ASP A 567 -23.27 1.87 4.25
N ALA A 568 -23.52 2.64 5.31
CA ALA A 568 -24.65 2.40 6.22
C ALA A 568 -25.98 2.52 5.48
N LEU A 569 -26.10 3.50 4.58
CA LEU A 569 -27.27 3.68 3.75
C LEU A 569 -27.44 2.56 2.71
N ALA A 570 -26.35 2.00 2.19
CA ALA A 570 -26.40 0.84 1.31
C ALA A 570 -26.96 -0.39 2.05
N VAL A 571 -26.59 -0.61 3.31
CA VAL A 571 -27.19 -1.67 4.15
C VAL A 571 -28.69 -1.42 4.33
N LEU A 572 -29.10 -0.20 4.69
CA LEU A 572 -30.52 0.16 4.85
C LEU A 572 -31.31 -0.01 3.55
N ALA A 573 -30.71 0.26 2.40
CA ALA A 573 -31.34 0.03 1.09
C ALA A 573 -31.56 -1.46 0.80
N VAL A 574 -30.62 -2.33 1.21
CA VAL A 574 -30.76 -3.79 1.08
C VAL A 574 -31.86 -4.30 2.02
N LEU A 575 -31.83 -3.90 3.29
CA LEU A 575 -32.85 -4.28 4.28
C LEU A 575 -34.24 -3.74 3.91
N GLY A 576 -34.32 -2.52 3.37
CA GLY A 576 -35.53 -1.90 2.86
C GLY A 576 -36.10 -2.56 1.59
N GLY A 577 -35.41 -3.56 1.03
CA GLY A 577 -35.97 -4.42 -0.01
C GLY A 577 -36.95 -5.48 0.53
N GLN A 578 -37.03 -5.65 1.85
CA GLN A 578 -37.82 -6.67 2.53
C GLN A 578 -38.80 -6.05 3.53
N ARG A 579 -39.91 -6.73 3.81
CA ARG A 579 -41.00 -6.17 4.63
C ARG A 579 -40.55 -5.93 6.08
N GLU A 580 -39.84 -6.88 6.65
CA GLU A 580 -39.33 -6.85 8.03
C GLU A 580 -38.34 -5.69 8.21
N GLY A 581 -37.40 -5.54 7.28
CA GLY A 581 -36.47 -4.41 7.26
C GLY A 581 -37.18 -3.07 7.08
N LEU A 582 -38.18 -2.97 6.20
CA LEU A 582 -38.98 -1.76 6.03
C LEU A 582 -39.76 -1.36 7.28
N VAL A 583 -40.37 -2.32 7.97
CA VAL A 583 -41.07 -2.08 9.24
C VAL A 583 -40.09 -1.55 10.28
N ALA A 584 -38.93 -2.17 10.43
CA ALA A 584 -37.90 -1.72 11.36
C ALA A 584 -37.38 -0.32 11.02
N ILE A 585 -37.15 -0.01 9.74
CA ILE A 585 -36.72 1.33 9.30
C ILE A 585 -37.83 2.35 9.59
N GLY A 586 -39.09 2.02 9.34
CA GLY A 586 -40.24 2.90 9.60
C GLY A 586 -40.46 3.23 11.08
N GLN A 587 -39.95 2.40 12.00
CA GLN A 587 -39.99 2.65 13.45
C GLN A 587 -38.88 3.60 13.94
N THR A 588 -37.97 4.02 13.07
CA THR A 588 -36.87 4.96 13.38
C THR A 588 -37.15 6.35 12.79
N PRO A 589 -36.45 7.41 13.25
CA PRO A 589 -36.52 8.73 12.62
C PRO A 589 -35.77 8.80 11.27
N ALA A 590 -35.78 7.72 10.47
CA ALA A 590 -35.07 7.65 9.21
C ALA A 590 -35.60 8.64 8.15
N ILE A 591 -36.92 8.91 8.13
CA ILE A 591 -37.54 9.75 7.08
C ILE A 591 -36.87 11.14 7.01
N PRO A 592 -36.83 11.95 8.09
CA PRO A 592 -36.16 13.26 8.06
C PRO A 592 -34.70 13.22 7.61
N VAL A 593 -33.95 12.23 8.11
CA VAL A 593 -32.52 12.07 7.79
C VAL A 593 -32.33 11.76 6.30
N LEU A 594 -33.11 10.82 5.76
CA LEU A 594 -33.08 10.45 4.35
C LEU A 594 -33.44 11.63 3.44
N VAL A 595 -34.40 12.49 3.83
CA VAL A 595 -34.72 13.72 3.06
C VAL A 595 -33.52 14.67 3.03
N GLY A 596 -32.85 14.87 4.18
CA GLY A 596 -31.63 15.68 4.26
C GLY A 596 -30.54 15.18 3.31
N LEU A 597 -30.31 13.88 3.29
CA LEU A 597 -29.31 13.22 2.43
C LEU A 597 -29.59 13.36 0.93
N LEU A 598 -30.84 13.57 0.51
CA LEU A 598 -31.14 13.87 -0.91
C LEU A 598 -30.42 15.12 -1.43
N ARG A 599 -30.02 16.03 -0.54
CA ARG A 599 -29.29 17.26 -0.88
C ARG A 599 -27.77 17.10 -0.71
N SER A 600 -27.34 16.53 0.41
CA SER A 600 -25.94 16.56 0.83
C SER A 600 -25.15 15.26 0.57
N ALA A 601 -25.79 14.13 0.31
CA ALA A 601 -25.08 12.85 0.12
C ALA A 601 -24.40 12.74 -1.24
N SER A 602 -23.54 11.72 -1.40
CA SER A 602 -22.93 11.37 -2.69
C SER A 602 -23.99 10.96 -3.72
N PRO A 603 -23.66 10.86 -5.02
CA PRO A 603 -24.60 10.37 -6.03
C PRO A 603 -25.20 8.99 -5.70
N LYS A 604 -24.40 8.09 -5.10
CA LYS A 604 -24.86 6.76 -4.63
C LYS A 604 -25.73 6.90 -3.38
N GLY A 605 -25.32 7.74 -2.44
CA GLY A 605 -26.09 8.01 -1.23
C GLY A 605 -27.46 8.61 -1.55
N LYS A 606 -27.54 9.55 -2.49
CA LYS A 606 -28.81 10.11 -2.97
C LYS A 606 -29.71 9.05 -3.63
N GLU A 607 -29.12 8.16 -4.43
CA GLU A 607 -29.84 7.04 -5.06
C GLU A 607 -30.42 6.06 -4.03
N ASN A 608 -29.64 5.69 -3.02
CA ASN A 608 -30.09 4.79 -1.96
C ASN A 608 -31.14 5.47 -1.06
N SER A 609 -30.96 6.77 -0.77
CA SER A 609 -31.89 7.56 0.04
C SER A 609 -33.29 7.59 -0.58
N ILE A 610 -33.39 7.94 -1.88
CA ILE A 610 -34.68 7.95 -2.57
C ILE A 610 -35.27 6.54 -2.74
N ALA A 611 -34.43 5.49 -2.79
CA ALA A 611 -34.89 4.12 -2.87
C ALA A 611 -35.58 3.67 -1.57
N VAL A 612 -34.95 3.95 -0.43
CA VAL A 612 -35.50 3.63 0.90
C VAL A 612 -36.77 4.43 1.14
N LEU A 613 -36.77 5.75 0.86
CA LEU A 613 -37.98 6.59 0.98
C LEU A 613 -39.14 6.08 0.12
N LEU A 614 -38.87 5.71 -1.13
CA LEU A 614 -39.87 5.15 -2.03
C LEU A 614 -40.44 3.83 -1.48
N ALA A 615 -39.59 2.95 -0.95
CA ALA A 615 -40.03 1.68 -0.38
C ALA A 615 -40.84 1.88 0.92
N LEU A 616 -40.42 2.79 1.80
CA LEU A 616 -41.15 3.17 3.01
C LEU A 616 -42.53 3.74 2.68
N CYS A 617 -42.65 4.63 1.69
CA CYS A 617 -43.95 5.18 1.29
C CYS A 617 -44.86 4.13 0.64
N ARG A 618 -44.31 3.17 -0.12
CA ARG A 618 -45.10 2.06 -0.70
C ARG A 618 -45.66 1.13 0.38
N CYS A 619 -44.86 0.80 1.38
CA CYS A 619 -45.24 -0.14 2.43
C CYS A 619 -46.06 0.53 3.54
N GLY A 620 -45.72 1.77 3.91
CA GLY A 620 -46.32 2.52 5.01
C GLY A 620 -47.54 3.37 4.63
N GLY A 621 -47.90 3.44 3.34
CA GLY A 621 -49.12 4.09 2.87
C GLY A 621 -49.22 5.59 3.22
N ALA A 622 -50.45 6.05 3.45
CA ALA A 622 -50.74 7.46 3.73
C ALA A 622 -50.00 8.04 4.97
N PRO A 623 -49.83 7.31 6.10
CA PRO A 623 -49.05 7.81 7.23
C PRO A 623 -47.58 8.11 6.89
N ALA A 624 -46.90 7.22 6.17
CA ALA A 624 -45.51 7.43 5.76
C ALA A 624 -45.39 8.60 4.77
N LEU A 625 -46.32 8.70 3.82
CA LEU A 625 -46.36 9.77 2.84
C LEU A 625 -46.62 11.14 3.47
N ASN A 626 -47.55 11.21 4.42
CA ASN A 626 -47.84 12.44 5.16
C ASN A 626 -46.63 12.89 5.99
N SER A 627 -45.91 11.97 6.62
CA SER A 627 -44.66 12.27 7.34
C SER A 627 -43.58 12.84 6.41
N VAL A 628 -43.49 12.34 5.18
CA VAL A 628 -42.59 12.86 4.17
C VAL A 628 -43.02 14.25 3.66
N LEU A 629 -44.31 14.44 3.37
CA LEU A 629 -44.87 15.70 2.86
C LEU A 629 -44.77 16.85 3.87
N ARG A 630 -44.76 16.55 5.16
CA ARG A 630 -44.54 17.54 6.24
C ARG A 630 -43.14 18.17 6.21
N ILE A 631 -42.19 17.60 5.45
CA ILE A 631 -40.82 18.10 5.35
C ILE A 631 -40.74 19.07 4.17
N PRO A 632 -40.59 20.40 4.39
CA PRO A 632 -40.69 21.39 3.32
C PRO A 632 -39.66 21.23 2.22
N THR A 633 -38.49 20.68 2.56
CA THR A 633 -37.38 20.46 1.63
C THR A 633 -37.54 19.23 0.75
N MET A 634 -38.52 18.35 1.01
CA MET A 634 -38.68 17.09 0.25
C MET A 634 -38.91 17.34 -1.24
N VAL A 635 -39.97 18.06 -1.60
CA VAL A 635 -40.35 18.29 -3.01
C VAL A 635 -39.22 18.97 -3.79
N PRO A 636 -38.61 20.08 -3.29
CA PRO A 636 -37.43 20.67 -3.94
C PRO A 636 -36.27 19.69 -4.13
N SER A 637 -35.96 18.87 -3.12
CA SER A 637 -34.85 17.90 -3.18
C SER A 637 -35.08 16.82 -4.23
N VAL A 638 -36.32 16.36 -4.40
CA VAL A 638 -36.69 15.38 -5.43
C VAL A 638 -36.60 15.99 -6.83
N TYR A 639 -36.99 17.26 -7.02
CA TYR A 639 -36.79 17.96 -8.29
C TYR A 639 -35.31 18.16 -8.62
N THR A 640 -34.48 18.53 -7.64
CA THR A 640 -33.02 18.59 -7.82
C THR A 640 -32.44 17.23 -8.23
N LEU A 641 -32.97 16.13 -7.70
CA LEU A 641 -32.58 14.77 -8.08
C LEU A 641 -32.98 14.40 -9.51
N LEU A 642 -34.11 14.89 -10.03
CA LEU A 642 -34.50 14.68 -11.43
C LEU A 642 -33.54 15.36 -12.41
N THR A 643 -33.01 16.52 -12.04
CA THR A 643 -32.09 17.28 -12.91
C THR A 643 -30.66 16.79 -12.78
N SER A 644 -30.17 16.57 -11.56
CA SER A 644 -28.74 16.32 -11.27
C SER A 644 -28.40 14.89 -10.83
N GLY A 645 -29.38 14.01 -10.60
CA GLY A 645 -29.17 12.65 -10.07
C GLY A 645 -28.69 11.61 -11.10
N THR A 646 -28.27 10.44 -10.62
CA THR A 646 -27.93 9.28 -11.48
C THR A 646 -29.15 8.79 -12.27
N PRO A 647 -29.00 8.07 -13.40
CA PRO A 647 -30.14 7.52 -14.14
C PRO A 647 -31.07 6.65 -13.28
N ARG A 648 -30.52 5.92 -12.29
CA ARG A 648 -31.30 5.15 -11.33
C ARG A 648 -32.01 6.05 -10.32
N ALA A 649 -31.33 7.06 -9.78
CA ALA A 649 -31.93 8.05 -8.88
C ALA A 649 -33.08 8.81 -9.56
N LYS A 650 -32.89 9.27 -10.81
CA LYS A 650 -33.94 9.93 -11.62
C LYS A 650 -35.17 9.04 -11.77
N ARG A 651 -35.00 7.78 -12.16
CA ARG A 651 -36.13 6.82 -12.29
C ARG A 651 -36.89 6.63 -10.97
N LYS A 652 -36.16 6.46 -9.85
CA LYS A 652 -36.77 6.30 -8.51
C LYS A 652 -37.48 7.59 -8.07
N ALA A 653 -36.88 8.76 -8.28
CA ALA A 653 -37.47 10.07 -8.02
C ALA A 653 -38.74 10.31 -8.85
N THR A 654 -38.76 9.94 -10.13
CA THR A 654 -39.98 10.01 -10.96
C THR A 654 -41.07 9.10 -10.42
N SER A 655 -40.74 7.87 -10.01
CA SER A 655 -41.72 6.96 -9.40
C SER A 655 -42.23 7.51 -8.06
N PHE A 656 -41.39 8.21 -7.31
CA PHE A 656 -41.75 8.83 -6.04
C PHE A 656 -42.74 9.98 -6.26
N LEU A 657 -42.48 10.88 -7.22
CA LEU A 657 -43.39 11.98 -7.57
C LEU A 657 -44.73 11.49 -8.09
N LYS A 658 -44.76 10.46 -8.94
CA LYS A 658 -46.02 9.87 -9.41
C LYS A 658 -46.88 9.35 -8.24
N MET A 659 -46.24 8.87 -7.18
CA MET A 659 -46.94 8.41 -5.98
C MET A 659 -47.47 9.58 -5.14
N LEU A 660 -46.67 10.63 -4.96
CA LEU A 660 -47.11 11.87 -4.31
C LEU A 660 -48.33 12.47 -5.03
N GLN A 661 -48.28 12.57 -6.36
CA GLN A 661 -49.36 13.09 -7.19
C GLN A 661 -50.65 12.24 -7.07
N ARG A 662 -50.54 10.92 -7.08
CA ARG A 662 -51.70 10.02 -6.92
C ARG A 662 -52.39 10.19 -5.57
N CYS A 663 -51.66 10.53 -4.53
CA CYS A 663 -52.23 10.78 -3.20
C CYS A 663 -52.82 12.19 -3.05
N GLU A 664 -52.24 13.21 -3.71
CA GLU A 664 -52.85 14.56 -3.76
C GLU A 664 -54.20 14.57 -4.49
N HIS A 665 -54.36 13.73 -5.52
CA HIS A 665 -55.60 13.60 -6.30
C HIS A 665 -56.61 12.61 -5.69
N GLY A 666 -56.28 11.94 -4.58
CA GLY A 666 -57.07 10.86 -3.97
C GLY A 666 -57.51 11.15 -2.53
N ARG A 667 -58.48 12.05 -2.32
CA ARG A 667 -59.38 11.98 -1.16
C ARG A 667 -60.40 10.85 -1.39
N LEU A 668 -60.07 9.59 -1.12
CA LEU A 668 -61.06 8.49 -1.08
C LEU A 668 -60.78 7.51 0.07
N SER A 669 -61.88 6.99 0.63
CA SER A 669 -62.11 6.38 1.95
C SER A 669 -61.30 5.12 2.34
N PRO A 670 -61.29 4.72 3.63
CA PRO A 670 -60.40 3.69 4.19
C PRO A 670 -60.60 2.20 3.79
N ASP A 671 -61.53 1.83 2.90
CA ASP A 671 -61.95 0.42 2.76
C ASP A 671 -61.65 -0.28 1.42
N ALA A 672 -60.81 0.27 0.54
CA ALA A 672 -60.53 -0.35 -0.76
C ALA A 672 -59.09 -0.91 -0.93
N ALA A 673 -58.40 -1.25 0.15
CA ALA A 673 -56.97 -1.59 0.10
C ALA A 673 -56.61 -3.08 -0.02
N PHE A 674 -57.58 -4.01 -0.16
CA PHE A 674 -57.27 -5.45 -0.14
C PHE A 674 -57.55 -6.28 -1.41
N SER A 675 -58.19 -5.74 -2.46
CA SER A 675 -58.70 -6.63 -3.54
C SER A 675 -58.19 -6.43 -4.97
N THR A 676 -57.26 -5.50 -5.25
CA THR A 676 -56.88 -5.23 -6.67
C THR A 676 -55.41 -5.47 -7.02
N TYR A 677 -54.63 -6.12 -6.15
CA TYR A 677 -53.22 -6.47 -6.46
C TYR A 677 -52.85 -7.94 -6.28
N ALA A 678 -53.82 -8.81 -6.01
CA ALA A 678 -53.62 -10.27 -6.06
C ALA A 678 -53.33 -10.81 -7.48
N TYR A 679 -53.54 -10.01 -8.54
CA TYR A 679 -53.38 -10.47 -9.93
C TYR A 679 -52.07 -10.05 -10.62
N ASN A 680 -51.20 -9.27 -9.96
CA ASN A 680 -49.89 -8.89 -10.51
C ASN A 680 -48.69 -9.46 -9.73
N ALA A 681 -48.93 -10.40 -8.81
CA ALA A 681 -47.88 -11.16 -8.13
C ALA A 681 -47.17 -12.20 -9.04
N HIS A 682 -47.64 -12.38 -10.28
CA HIS A 682 -47.16 -13.44 -11.18
C HIS A 682 -46.36 -12.96 -12.41
N SER A 683 -45.94 -11.69 -12.48
CA SER A 683 -45.11 -11.19 -13.59
C SER A 683 -43.94 -10.33 -13.14
N ARG A 684 -42.83 -11.03 -12.85
CA ARG A 684 -41.40 -10.65 -12.99
C ARG A 684 -41.04 -9.14 -12.94
N THR A 685 -40.41 -8.75 -11.83
CA THR A 685 -39.10 -8.08 -11.87
C THR A 685 -38.33 -8.52 -10.64
N ALA A 686 -37.62 -9.64 -10.80
CA ALA A 686 -36.54 -9.97 -9.88
C ALA A 686 -35.55 -8.80 -9.89
N ILE A 687 -35.13 -8.36 -8.70
CA ILE A 687 -33.94 -7.55 -8.54
C ILE A 687 -32.79 -8.45 -9.01
N THR A 688 -32.40 -8.33 -10.27
CA THR A 688 -31.27 -9.06 -10.85
C THR A 688 -30.00 -8.42 -10.31
N VAL A 689 -29.48 -9.00 -9.21
CA VAL A 689 -28.05 -8.96 -8.91
C VAL A 689 -27.43 -9.96 -9.89
N ILE A 690 -26.72 -9.44 -10.89
CA ILE A 690 -26.08 -10.25 -11.92
C ILE A 690 -24.88 -10.97 -11.30
N ALA A 691 -24.97 -12.30 -11.20
CA ALA A 691 -23.84 -13.22 -11.11
C ALA A 691 -23.61 -13.82 -12.51
N PRO A 692 -22.37 -13.94 -13.01
CA PRO A 692 -22.11 -14.69 -14.22
C PRO A 692 -21.72 -16.15 -13.87
N LEU A 693 -22.46 -17.10 -14.44
CA LEU A 693 -22.05 -18.49 -14.66
C LEU A 693 -21.88 -18.65 -16.18
N ARG A 694 -20.65 -18.58 -16.66
CA ARG A 694 -19.97 -19.49 -17.59
C ARG A 694 -18.65 -18.87 -18.04
#